data_AF-A0A2Z6B0L8-F1
#
_entry.id   AF-A0A2Z6B0L8-F1
#
_cell.length_a   1.000
_cell.length_b   1.000
_cell.length_c   1.000
_cell.angle_alpha   90.00
_cell.angle_beta   90.00
_cell.angle_gamma   90.00
#
_symmetry.space_group_name_H-M   'P 1'
#
loop_
_entity.id
_entity.type
_entity.pdbx_description
1 polymer ?
#
loop_
_entity_poly.entity_id
_entity_poly.type
_entity_poly.pdbx_seq_one_letter_code
_entity_poly.pdbx_strand_id
1 'polypeptide(L)'
;MKNLLPLFTGPSRYLGTEPGSVHKDPSKVEGRLALAFPDMYEVGMSYLGQKILYGIVNSRDNLWAERVFAPDREAGQILQRHNEPLCTLESDTPLGKMDAVAFHITHELCYTNILYMLDLARIPLMAVGRGEDDPIIMAGGGCAFNAEPVAPFFDLMMIGDGEESLPEVMEIIAKARKAGTPREEIIKDLRHVPGVYVPSLFATQGQGKALKPLLDDYTKIEKRIVADMEHCEFPTNHIVPYAEVVHNRLAVEIARGCTRGCRFCQAGMIYRPARERSPESLDQLIAKGLEQTGYEDLSFLSLSTGDYSALEELFSQSFERCRSEQVAISLPSLRVGSVSERVMGLMASIRRTGATLAPEAGSQRLRDVINKGITEQALVEHVKKLFDRGWQQVKLYFMIGLPTETPEDIEAILDLCLKVRDCAGPRDKRLQVTAAVSPFVPKPHTPFQWERQIDMEEVRQRVNYLKDLFRPHKRVKMRYHLPEMSYLEGFFSRGDRSLAPVVLRAYDKGALFASWKDHLRLEPWLEAMEEEGLDPKDYLAERDVDAPLPWDHLTCGVTKKFLLTELKRSREGKLTDDCRYLACRNCGVCNFDGRESELVKQAADAEIKPRVVCSERDQSDASGGAAHQTGVQTEEPETTVAADIATTGAQDFPAATDDAGVIECADPVGKSSTPAPQERSQQRGQGGRPLPPDIGELSDKACHYRIWHSKLEETRFLSPIELQSFIGRILRRAKIPVSYSAGFHPLPRVSFGRALSVGVASEREWFNVFLRREMGPQELAEHLMPYLPEGFNLLMVETLSMSKKQKQAVAEDFVLEYLEDSDIVAARCGEWAEVMARESMPWTRMTKKGERTTDIRPLIAQAEPEGMKSMSLRFDWTDKYLSPLRIVELVNPDLPPERFRLTKMRQWMHLP
;
A
#
# COMPACT_ATOMS: atom_id res chain seq x y z
N MET A 1 0.97 20.72 -13.14
CA MET A 1 1.98 19.65 -13.02
C MET A 1 2.12 18.78 -14.26
N LYS A 2 1.04 18.27 -14.90
CA LYS A 2 1.08 17.22 -15.94
C LYS A 2 2.01 17.48 -17.14
N ASN A 3 2.27 18.74 -17.49
CA ASN A 3 3.24 19.08 -18.55
C ASN A 3 4.67 18.58 -18.28
N LEU A 4 5.04 18.34 -17.02
CA LEU A 4 6.38 17.88 -16.61
C LEU A 4 6.52 16.35 -16.53
N LEU A 5 5.47 15.57 -16.86
CA LEU A 5 5.53 14.11 -16.94
C LEU A 5 6.72 13.55 -17.78
N PRO A 6 7.19 14.17 -18.88
CA PRO A 6 8.38 13.72 -19.59
C PRO A 6 9.70 13.79 -18.80
N LEU A 7 9.74 14.55 -17.69
CA LEU A 7 10.91 14.72 -16.83
C LEU A 7 10.85 13.84 -15.56
N PHE A 8 9.69 13.28 -15.22
CA PHE A 8 9.50 12.52 -13.98
C PHE A 8 9.97 11.07 -14.10
N THR A 9 10.75 10.61 -13.13
CA THR A 9 11.06 9.18 -12.94
C THR A 9 9.82 8.43 -12.45
N GLY A 10 9.39 7.42 -13.21
CA GLY A 10 8.12 6.70 -12.96
C GLY A 10 6.87 7.56 -13.20
N PRO A 11 6.67 8.15 -14.40
CA PRO A 11 5.61 9.13 -14.64
C PRO A 11 4.19 8.54 -14.52
N SER A 12 4.05 7.22 -14.62
CA SER A 12 2.82 6.45 -14.36
C SER A 12 2.19 6.70 -12.99
N ARG A 13 2.99 7.09 -11.98
CA ARG A 13 2.55 7.50 -10.63
C ARG A 13 1.70 8.78 -10.62
N TYR A 14 1.82 9.61 -11.66
CA TYR A 14 1.37 10.99 -11.66
C TYR A 14 0.29 11.30 -12.72
N LEU A 15 -0.33 10.26 -13.32
CA LEU A 15 -1.27 10.39 -14.43
C LEU A 15 -2.71 10.74 -14.00
N GLY A 16 -3.30 10.03 -13.04
CA GLY A 16 -4.69 10.26 -12.61
C GLY A 16 -5.78 9.67 -13.52
N THR A 17 -5.41 9.14 -14.69
CA THR A 17 -6.30 8.48 -15.67
C THR A 17 -6.43 6.96 -15.47
N GLU A 18 -6.07 6.44 -14.30
CA GLU A 18 -6.17 4.99 -14.03
C GLU A 18 -7.62 4.49 -14.07
N PRO A 19 -7.88 3.24 -14.49
CA PRO A 19 -9.25 2.68 -14.48
C PRO A 19 -9.86 2.73 -13.08
N GLY A 20 -11.07 3.28 -12.96
CA GLY A 20 -11.74 3.50 -11.68
C GLY A 20 -11.49 4.90 -11.08
N SER A 21 -10.61 5.72 -11.67
CA SER A 21 -10.58 7.16 -11.39
C SER A 21 -11.91 7.82 -11.78
N VAL A 22 -12.28 8.87 -11.04
CA VAL A 22 -13.52 9.64 -11.25
C VAL A 22 -13.15 11.05 -11.68
N HIS A 23 -13.57 11.41 -12.89
CA HIS A 23 -13.40 12.72 -13.47
C HIS A 23 -14.77 13.41 -13.53
N LYS A 24 -14.89 14.62 -13.00
CA LYS A 24 -16.12 15.42 -12.99
C LYS A 24 -15.91 16.74 -13.71
N ASP A 25 -17.00 17.39 -14.09
CA ASP A 25 -16.97 18.76 -14.60
C ASP A 25 -16.79 19.73 -13.43
N PRO A 26 -15.69 20.53 -13.37
CA PRO A 26 -15.45 21.47 -12.27
C PRO A 26 -16.58 22.50 -12.08
N SER A 27 -17.35 22.79 -13.13
CA SER A 27 -18.46 23.75 -13.10
C SER A 27 -19.77 23.19 -12.53
N LYS A 28 -19.84 21.87 -12.28
CA LYS A 28 -21.04 21.17 -11.79
C LYS A 28 -20.95 20.69 -10.34
N VAL A 29 -19.78 20.81 -9.70
CA VAL A 29 -19.54 20.40 -8.31
C VAL A 29 -19.52 21.61 -7.38
N GLU A 30 -19.97 21.42 -6.15
CA GLU A 30 -20.05 22.46 -5.10
C GLU A 30 -18.90 22.40 -4.10
N GLY A 31 -18.17 21.28 -4.02
CA GLY A 31 -17.01 21.13 -3.15
C GLY A 31 -15.98 20.13 -3.69
N ARG A 32 -14.71 20.53 -3.69
CA ARG A 32 -13.57 19.75 -4.21
C ARG A 32 -12.58 19.44 -3.10
N LEU A 33 -12.24 18.16 -2.97
CA LEU A 33 -11.36 17.60 -1.94
C LEU A 33 -10.14 16.94 -2.58
N ALA A 34 -8.94 17.31 -2.13
CA ALA A 34 -7.75 16.49 -2.37
C ALA A 34 -7.55 15.49 -1.21
N LEU A 35 -7.73 14.20 -1.48
CA LEU A 35 -7.33 13.11 -0.60
C LEU A 35 -5.81 12.90 -0.72
N ALA A 36 -5.08 13.49 0.22
CA ALA A 36 -3.63 13.47 0.30
C ALA A 36 -3.10 12.26 1.08
N PHE A 37 -2.08 11.61 0.56
CA PHE A 37 -1.31 10.60 1.29
C PHE A 37 0.15 11.10 1.44
N PRO A 38 0.67 11.29 2.67
CA PRO A 38 2.00 11.84 2.94
C PRO A 38 3.14 10.81 2.73
N ASP A 39 3.06 10.00 1.69
CA ASP A 39 4.08 9.05 1.26
C ASP A 39 3.93 8.80 -0.26
N MET A 40 4.85 8.06 -0.86
CA MET A 40 4.87 7.80 -2.30
C MET A 40 3.65 7.00 -2.78
N TYR A 41 3.33 7.14 -4.07
CA TYR A 41 2.17 6.53 -4.75
C TYR A 41 2.01 5.02 -4.43
N GLU A 42 3.11 4.27 -4.45
CA GLU A 42 3.15 2.82 -4.24
C GLU A 42 2.65 2.40 -2.85
N VAL A 43 2.87 3.26 -1.85
CA VAL A 43 2.37 3.10 -0.48
C VAL A 43 0.92 3.54 -0.39
N GLY A 44 0.61 4.78 -0.83
CA GLY A 44 -0.72 5.35 -0.70
C GLY A 44 -1.80 4.57 -1.47
N MET A 45 -1.53 4.15 -2.71
CA MET A 45 -2.44 3.31 -3.50
C MET A 45 -2.60 1.88 -2.98
N SER A 46 -1.84 1.48 -1.95
CA SER A 46 -2.02 0.23 -1.21
C SER A 46 -2.96 0.38 0.00
N TYR A 47 -3.32 1.61 0.41
CA TYR A 47 -4.16 1.87 1.58
C TYR A 47 -5.66 1.86 1.23
N LEU A 48 -6.41 0.92 1.82
CA LEU A 48 -7.85 0.76 1.51
C LEU A 48 -8.71 1.94 1.99
N GLY A 49 -8.35 2.59 3.11
CA GLY A 49 -9.14 3.70 3.67
C GLY A 49 -9.31 4.86 2.69
N GLN A 50 -8.25 5.24 1.97
CA GLN A 50 -8.32 6.27 0.93
C GLN A 50 -9.22 5.84 -0.24
N LYS A 51 -9.24 4.55 -0.61
CA LYS A 51 -10.13 4.03 -1.67
C LYS A 51 -11.60 4.04 -1.24
N ILE A 52 -11.89 3.70 0.01
CA ILE A 52 -13.24 3.78 0.59
C ILE A 52 -13.72 5.24 0.55
N LEU A 53 -12.96 6.17 1.14
CA LEU A 53 -13.37 7.59 1.21
C LEU A 53 -13.43 8.26 -0.17
N TYR A 54 -12.53 7.92 -1.10
CA TYR A 54 -12.60 8.38 -2.49
C TYR A 54 -13.90 7.96 -3.16
N GLY A 55 -14.31 6.69 -2.99
CA GLY A 55 -15.56 6.19 -3.57
C GLY A 55 -16.81 6.82 -2.94
N ILE A 56 -16.82 7.03 -1.62
CA ILE A 56 -17.94 7.61 -0.88
C ILE A 56 -18.12 9.10 -1.19
N VAL A 57 -17.03 9.88 -1.27
CA VAL A 57 -17.15 11.30 -1.65
C VAL A 57 -17.54 11.42 -3.13
N ASN A 58 -17.00 10.56 -4.01
CA ASN A 58 -17.33 10.62 -5.44
C ASN A 58 -18.71 10.03 -5.80
N SER A 59 -19.36 9.25 -4.94
CA SER A 59 -20.75 8.78 -5.14
C SER A 59 -21.79 9.90 -5.08
N ARG A 60 -21.41 11.07 -4.55
CA ARG A 60 -22.24 12.28 -4.46
C ARG A 60 -21.99 13.19 -5.65
N ASP A 61 -23.02 13.49 -6.45
CA ASP A 61 -22.86 14.25 -7.71
C ASP A 61 -22.24 15.65 -7.50
N ASN A 62 -22.57 16.33 -6.39
CA ASN A 62 -22.10 17.67 -6.09
C ASN A 62 -20.71 17.73 -5.41
N LEU A 63 -20.08 16.61 -5.07
CA LEU A 63 -18.72 16.57 -4.50
C LEU A 63 -17.73 15.89 -5.44
N TRP A 64 -16.46 16.28 -5.38
CA TRP A 64 -15.37 15.60 -6.09
C TRP A 64 -14.20 15.34 -5.14
N ALA A 65 -13.82 14.07 -4.98
CA ALA A 65 -12.56 13.70 -4.36
C ALA A 65 -11.54 13.31 -5.43
N GLU A 66 -10.37 13.92 -5.33
CA GLU A 66 -9.21 13.70 -6.21
C GLU A 66 -8.02 13.26 -5.36
N ARG A 67 -7.04 12.58 -5.94
CA ARG A 67 -5.88 12.06 -5.20
C ARG A 67 -4.68 13.01 -5.31
N VAL A 68 -3.86 12.99 -4.27
CA VAL A 68 -2.47 13.47 -4.33
C VAL A 68 -1.59 12.65 -3.39
N PHE A 69 -0.33 12.44 -3.78
CA PHE A 69 0.68 11.69 -3.04
C PHE A 69 1.90 12.58 -2.82
N ALA A 70 2.76 12.25 -1.85
CA ALA A 70 4.05 12.92 -1.76
C ALA A 70 4.89 12.53 -3.00
N PRO A 71 5.29 13.48 -3.86
CA PRO A 71 6.15 13.16 -4.99
C PRO A 71 7.53 12.71 -4.46
N ASP A 72 8.24 11.89 -5.23
CA ASP A 72 9.62 11.57 -4.89
C ASP A 72 10.51 12.84 -4.93
N ARG A 73 11.69 12.76 -4.30
CA ARG A 73 12.60 13.91 -4.16
C ARG A 73 13.08 14.50 -5.50
N GLU A 74 13.00 13.74 -6.60
CA GLU A 74 13.39 14.20 -7.93
C GLU A 74 12.23 14.94 -8.62
N ALA A 75 11.05 14.33 -8.64
CA ALA A 75 9.83 14.97 -9.15
C ALA A 75 9.52 16.29 -8.43
N GLY A 76 9.68 16.35 -7.10
CA GLY A 76 9.51 17.59 -6.34
C GLY A 76 10.57 18.65 -6.64
N GLN A 77 11.82 18.27 -6.92
CA GLN A 77 12.85 19.22 -7.39
C GLN A 77 12.54 19.74 -8.80
N ILE A 78 11.94 18.93 -9.66
CA ILE A 78 11.51 19.34 -11.01
C ILE A 78 10.36 20.35 -10.91
N LEU A 79 9.34 20.10 -10.06
CA LEU A 79 8.28 21.08 -9.76
C LEU A 79 8.87 22.43 -9.31
N GLN A 80 9.81 22.41 -8.36
CA GLN A 80 10.48 23.62 -7.87
C GLN A 80 11.28 24.35 -8.97
N ARG A 81 12.09 23.63 -9.76
CA ARG A 81 12.90 24.21 -10.85
C ARG A 81 12.06 24.88 -11.94
N HIS A 82 10.91 24.30 -12.26
CA HIS A 82 9.99 24.80 -13.29
C HIS A 82 8.95 25.78 -12.74
N ASN A 83 8.98 26.08 -11.43
CA ASN A 83 7.99 26.91 -10.74
C ASN A 83 6.53 26.42 -10.93
N GLU A 84 6.33 25.10 -10.98
CA GLU A 84 5.02 24.45 -10.96
C GLU A 84 4.62 24.08 -9.52
N PRO A 85 3.34 24.18 -9.13
CA PRO A 85 2.86 23.69 -7.84
C PRO A 85 2.57 22.19 -7.87
N LEU A 86 2.47 21.57 -6.69
CA LEU A 86 1.86 20.25 -6.54
C LEU A 86 0.35 20.32 -6.86
N CYS A 87 -0.12 19.37 -7.67
CA CYS A 87 -1.51 19.29 -8.14
C CYS A 87 -2.16 17.95 -7.77
N THR A 88 -3.50 17.91 -7.87
CA THR A 88 -4.26 16.65 -7.89
C THR A 88 -3.97 15.83 -9.15
N LEU A 89 -4.08 14.50 -9.06
CA LEU A 89 -3.80 13.62 -10.19
C LEU A 89 -4.88 13.72 -11.28
N GLU A 90 -6.16 13.64 -10.90
CA GLU A 90 -7.27 13.57 -11.85
C GLU A 90 -7.32 14.79 -12.77
N SER A 91 -7.34 16.01 -12.22
CA SER A 91 -7.57 17.26 -12.98
C SER A 91 -6.37 18.20 -13.16
N ASP A 92 -5.19 17.84 -12.65
CA ASP A 92 -4.01 18.73 -12.56
C ASP A 92 -4.27 20.06 -11.80
N THR A 93 -5.26 20.10 -10.90
CA THR A 93 -5.58 21.30 -10.12
C THR A 93 -4.56 21.51 -8.99
N PRO A 94 -3.91 22.69 -8.88
CA PRO A 94 -3.02 23.00 -7.76
C PRO A 94 -3.73 22.88 -6.41
N LEU A 95 -3.10 22.27 -5.39
CA LEU A 95 -3.81 22.01 -4.12
C LEU A 95 -4.31 23.28 -3.43
N GLY A 96 -3.61 24.42 -3.60
CA GLY A 96 -4.05 25.77 -3.19
C GLY A 96 -5.25 26.35 -3.97
N LYS A 97 -5.97 25.52 -4.73
CA LYS A 97 -7.24 25.82 -5.42
C LYS A 97 -8.33 24.77 -5.19
N MET A 98 -8.15 23.90 -4.19
CA MET A 98 -9.17 23.00 -3.67
C MET A 98 -9.92 23.67 -2.51
N ASP A 99 -11.16 23.26 -2.21
CA ASP A 99 -11.87 23.77 -1.03
C ASP A 99 -11.24 23.24 0.27
N ALA A 100 -10.76 21.99 0.22
CA ALA A 100 -10.05 21.31 1.29
C ALA A 100 -9.01 20.27 0.80
N VAL A 101 -8.05 19.95 1.67
CA VAL A 101 -7.05 18.88 1.49
C VAL A 101 -7.06 18.00 2.74
N ALA A 102 -7.25 16.69 2.60
CA ALA A 102 -7.33 15.74 3.71
C ALA A 102 -6.17 14.74 3.70
N PHE A 103 -5.31 14.79 4.71
CA PHE A 103 -4.13 13.94 4.86
C PHE A 103 -4.41 12.63 5.62
N HIS A 104 -4.04 11.49 5.03
CA HIS A 104 -4.07 10.18 5.70
C HIS A 104 -2.80 9.92 6.53
N ILE A 105 -2.79 10.35 7.79
CA ILE A 105 -1.66 10.16 8.72
C ILE A 105 -1.72 8.76 9.33
N THR A 106 -0.99 7.84 8.72
CA THR A 106 -0.97 6.40 9.07
C THR A 106 0.09 6.02 10.11
N HIS A 107 1.18 6.78 10.20
CA HIS A 107 2.35 6.55 11.05
C HIS A 107 3.11 7.87 11.27
N GLU A 108 3.91 7.98 12.34
CA GLU A 108 4.50 9.26 12.74
C GLU A 108 5.67 9.71 11.83
N LEU A 109 6.36 8.79 11.17
CA LEU A 109 7.53 9.09 10.33
C LEU A 109 7.21 9.84 9.02
N CYS A 110 5.93 10.07 8.72
CA CYS A 110 5.48 10.85 7.55
C CYS A 110 5.27 12.35 7.85
N TYR A 111 5.46 12.82 9.09
CA TYR A 111 5.10 14.19 9.49
C TYR A 111 5.76 15.29 8.63
N THR A 112 7.04 15.16 8.24
CA THR A 112 7.69 16.15 7.36
C THR A 112 7.24 16.06 5.91
N ASN A 113 6.74 14.90 5.46
CA ASN A 113 6.15 14.76 4.12
C ASN A 113 4.82 15.55 4.00
N ILE A 114 4.12 15.80 5.11
CA ILE A 114 2.95 16.69 5.15
C ILE A 114 3.39 18.12 4.81
N LEU A 115 4.43 18.62 5.49
CA LEU A 115 4.98 19.97 5.26
C LEU A 115 5.51 20.12 3.82
N TYR A 116 6.18 19.09 3.31
CA TYR A 116 6.65 19.02 1.93
C TYR A 116 5.53 19.18 0.89
N MET A 117 4.40 18.50 1.09
CA MET A 117 3.24 18.61 0.19
C MET A 117 2.58 19.99 0.27
N LEU A 118 2.55 20.61 1.46
CA LEU A 118 2.05 21.98 1.64
C LEU A 118 2.97 23.03 0.99
N ASP A 119 4.29 22.90 1.15
CA ASP A 119 5.31 23.77 0.57
C ASP A 119 5.31 23.70 -0.97
N LEU A 120 5.34 22.50 -1.55
CA LEU A 120 5.19 22.31 -3.00
C LEU A 120 3.84 22.81 -3.53
N ALA A 121 2.79 22.80 -2.72
CA ALA A 121 1.49 23.39 -3.06
C ALA A 121 1.40 24.92 -2.85
N ARG A 122 2.42 25.54 -2.21
CA ARG A 122 2.47 26.95 -1.78
C ARG A 122 1.37 27.32 -0.77
N ILE A 123 0.95 26.35 0.03
CA ILE A 123 -0.03 26.53 1.12
C ILE A 123 0.75 26.84 2.42
N PRO A 124 0.34 27.83 3.23
CA PRO A 124 0.98 28.13 4.50
C PRO A 124 1.08 26.89 5.41
N LEU A 125 2.30 26.56 5.85
CA LEU A 125 2.58 25.35 6.64
C LEU A 125 1.83 25.35 7.98
N MET A 126 1.81 26.49 8.66
CA MET A 126 1.08 26.70 9.91
C MET A 126 -0.37 27.11 9.62
N ALA A 127 -1.35 26.54 10.34
CA ALA A 127 -2.77 26.87 10.16
C ALA A 127 -3.06 28.36 10.42
N VAL A 128 -2.37 28.97 11.38
CA VAL A 128 -2.47 30.41 11.71
C VAL A 128 -1.97 31.36 10.61
N GLY A 129 -1.34 30.84 9.55
CA GLY A 129 -0.88 31.62 8.40
C GLY A 129 -1.84 31.61 7.20
N ARG A 130 -3.00 30.93 7.29
CA ARG A 130 -3.92 30.71 6.17
C ARG A 130 -5.02 31.78 6.09
N GLY A 131 -5.33 32.21 4.88
CA GLY A 131 -6.41 33.16 4.58
C GLY A 131 -7.73 32.50 4.21
N GLU A 132 -8.69 33.32 3.78
CA GLU A 132 -10.01 32.88 3.29
C GLU A 132 -9.90 32.03 2.01
N ASP A 133 -9.01 32.44 1.10
CA ASP A 133 -8.76 31.78 -0.20
C ASP A 133 -7.98 30.46 -0.10
N ASP A 134 -7.36 30.16 1.05
CA ASP A 134 -6.61 28.91 1.25
C ASP A 134 -7.56 27.71 1.43
N PRO A 135 -7.21 26.50 0.95
CA PRO A 135 -7.91 25.27 1.30
C PRO A 135 -8.00 25.08 2.82
N ILE A 136 -9.05 24.40 3.29
CA ILE A 136 -9.12 23.88 4.67
C ILE A 136 -8.24 22.63 4.73
N ILE A 137 -7.18 22.65 5.53
CA ILE A 137 -6.25 21.52 5.64
C ILE A 137 -6.68 20.65 6.81
N MET A 138 -7.07 19.42 6.50
CA MET A 138 -7.51 18.43 7.48
C MET A 138 -6.66 17.16 7.45
N ALA A 139 -6.77 16.35 8.49
CA ALA A 139 -6.12 15.03 8.59
C ALA A 139 -7.04 13.98 9.20
N GLY A 140 -6.72 12.71 8.98
CA GLY A 140 -7.33 11.57 9.66
C GLY A 140 -6.39 10.37 9.66
N GLY A 141 -6.84 9.24 10.20
CA GLY A 141 -6.05 8.01 10.32
C GLY A 141 -5.56 7.74 11.75
N GLY A 142 -4.74 6.68 11.91
CA GLY A 142 -4.37 6.14 13.23
C GLY A 142 -3.67 7.14 14.14
N CYS A 143 -2.77 7.97 13.59
CA CYS A 143 -2.02 8.95 14.38
C CYS A 143 -2.86 10.17 14.80
N ALA A 144 -4.06 10.38 14.24
CA ALA A 144 -4.93 11.48 14.68
C ALA A 144 -5.36 11.33 16.16
N PHE A 145 -5.35 10.10 16.70
CA PHE A 145 -5.54 9.83 18.13
C PHE A 145 -4.40 10.37 19.03
N ASN A 146 -3.29 10.83 18.46
CA ASN A 146 -2.34 11.75 19.09
C ASN A 146 -1.98 12.88 18.11
N ALA A 147 -2.95 13.75 17.88
CA ALA A 147 -2.84 14.89 16.97
C ALA A 147 -1.72 15.89 17.33
N GLU A 148 -1.40 16.06 18.61
CA GLU A 148 -0.70 17.26 19.10
C GLU A 148 0.66 17.58 18.47
N PRO A 149 1.55 16.61 18.18
CA PRO A 149 2.82 16.89 17.51
C PRO A 149 2.71 17.53 16.11
N VAL A 150 1.53 17.45 15.46
CA VAL A 150 1.25 18.05 14.15
C VAL A 150 0.05 18.99 14.13
N ALA A 151 -0.69 19.11 15.24
CA ALA A 151 -1.91 19.90 15.34
C ALA A 151 -1.79 21.37 14.86
N PRO A 152 -0.66 22.10 15.06
CA PRO A 152 -0.47 23.45 14.52
C PRO A 152 -0.45 23.58 12.99
N PHE A 153 -0.30 22.47 12.27
CA PHE A 153 -0.31 22.43 10.81
C PHE A 153 -1.72 22.19 10.23
N PHE A 154 -2.72 21.86 11.06
CA PHE A 154 -4.07 21.48 10.63
C PHE A 154 -5.13 22.47 11.11
N ASP A 155 -6.10 22.75 10.22
CA ASP A 155 -7.31 23.51 10.57
C ASP A 155 -8.28 22.62 11.39
N LEU A 156 -8.36 21.33 11.05
CA LEU A 156 -9.13 20.32 11.77
C LEU A 156 -8.58 18.89 11.54
N MET A 157 -8.90 17.95 12.43
CA MET A 157 -8.45 16.56 12.37
C MET A 157 -9.59 15.62 12.72
N MET A 158 -9.65 14.46 12.08
CA MET A 158 -10.76 13.51 12.12
C MET A 158 -10.36 12.25 12.88
N ILE A 159 -11.08 11.98 13.97
CA ILE A 159 -10.84 10.91 14.92
C ILE A 159 -11.85 9.79 14.67
N GLY A 160 -11.38 8.58 14.35
CA GLY A 160 -12.23 7.40 14.15
C GLY A 160 -12.59 7.11 12.69
N ASP A 161 -13.82 6.64 12.48
CA ASP A 161 -14.32 6.21 11.16
C ASP A 161 -14.72 7.43 10.30
N GLY A 162 -14.34 7.44 9.02
CA GLY A 162 -14.41 8.61 8.13
C GLY A 162 -15.58 8.60 7.14
N GLU A 163 -16.24 7.46 6.99
CA GLU A 163 -17.20 7.16 5.92
C GLU A 163 -18.46 8.05 5.96
N GLU A 164 -18.94 8.37 7.16
CA GLU A 164 -20.07 9.28 7.35
C GLU A 164 -19.61 10.73 7.56
N SER A 165 -18.51 10.93 8.30
CA SER A 165 -18.06 12.23 8.78
C SER A 165 -17.36 13.07 7.71
N LEU A 166 -16.64 12.46 6.76
CA LEU A 166 -15.96 13.21 5.69
C LEU A 166 -16.94 13.86 4.69
N PRO A 167 -17.97 13.16 4.15
CA PRO A 167 -18.96 13.82 3.30
C PRO A 167 -19.77 14.87 4.08
N GLU A 168 -20.08 14.64 5.36
CA GLU A 168 -20.74 15.61 6.24
C GLU A 168 -19.91 16.91 6.36
N VAL A 169 -18.62 16.80 6.64
CA VAL A 169 -17.66 17.93 6.66
C VAL A 169 -17.57 18.63 5.31
N MET A 170 -17.43 17.89 4.20
CA MET A 170 -17.30 18.48 2.86
C MET A 170 -18.57 19.20 2.41
N GLU A 171 -19.75 18.69 2.74
CA GLU A 171 -21.02 19.36 2.48
C GLU A 171 -21.15 20.68 3.26
N ILE A 172 -20.70 20.73 4.51
CA ILE A 172 -20.68 21.97 5.31
C ILE A 172 -19.72 22.99 4.70
N ILE A 173 -18.50 22.58 4.34
CA ILE A 173 -17.50 23.45 3.69
C ILE A 173 -18.04 24.02 2.37
N ALA A 174 -18.60 23.17 1.51
CA ALA A 174 -19.18 23.58 0.23
C ALA A 174 -20.31 24.62 0.40
N LYS A 175 -21.28 24.34 1.29
CA LYS A 175 -22.41 25.24 1.57
C LYS A 175 -21.95 26.58 2.15
N ALA A 176 -20.97 26.57 3.05
CA ALA A 176 -20.48 27.77 3.73
C ALA A 176 -19.59 28.64 2.84
N ARG A 177 -18.66 28.05 2.05
CA ARG A 177 -17.90 28.81 1.03
C ARG A 177 -18.83 29.44 -0.01
N LYS A 178 -19.84 28.71 -0.48
CA LYS A 178 -20.87 29.20 -1.40
C LYS A 178 -21.72 30.35 -0.82
N ALA A 179 -21.85 30.42 0.52
CA ALA A 179 -22.52 31.50 1.23
C ALA A 179 -21.62 32.71 1.54
N GLY A 180 -20.30 32.60 1.34
CA GLY A 180 -19.32 33.62 1.75
C GLY A 180 -19.07 33.67 3.26
N THR A 181 -19.29 32.57 3.98
CA THR A 181 -19.01 32.45 5.42
C THR A 181 -17.50 32.55 5.69
N PRO A 182 -17.04 33.38 6.65
CA PRO A 182 -15.61 33.49 7.01
C PRO A 182 -15.01 32.17 7.48
N ARG A 183 -13.73 31.92 7.14
CA ARG A 183 -12.97 30.70 7.47
C ARG A 183 -13.07 30.32 8.95
N GLU A 184 -12.94 31.30 9.85
CA GLU A 184 -13.03 31.06 11.30
C GLU A 184 -14.40 30.50 11.70
N GLU A 185 -15.50 31.00 11.13
CA GLU A 185 -16.85 30.50 11.40
C GLU A 185 -17.03 29.08 10.84
N ILE A 186 -16.55 28.79 9.63
CA ILE A 186 -16.59 27.43 9.06
C ILE A 186 -15.85 26.43 9.97
N ILE A 187 -14.62 26.74 10.36
CA ILE A 187 -13.79 25.88 11.23
C ILE A 187 -14.45 25.69 12.60
N LYS A 188 -15.05 26.76 13.15
CA LYS A 188 -15.72 26.75 14.46
C LYS A 188 -17.01 25.95 14.46
N ASP A 189 -17.79 25.95 13.37
CA ASP A 189 -19.04 25.20 13.26
C ASP A 189 -18.81 23.71 12.98
N LEU A 190 -17.75 23.36 12.23
CA LEU A 190 -17.34 21.97 12.00
C LEU A 190 -17.03 21.20 13.29
N ARG A 191 -16.76 21.89 14.41
CA ARG A 191 -16.61 21.30 15.77
C ARG A 191 -17.83 20.50 16.24
N HIS A 192 -19.01 20.73 15.64
CA HIS A 192 -20.24 20.03 16.00
C HIS A 192 -20.34 18.63 15.38
N VAL A 193 -19.59 18.32 14.31
CA VAL A 193 -19.57 16.99 13.68
C VAL A 193 -18.83 15.98 14.59
N PRO A 194 -19.45 14.85 14.97
CA PRO A 194 -18.77 13.82 15.77
C PRO A 194 -17.53 13.27 15.06
N GLY A 195 -16.42 13.15 15.79
CA GLY A 195 -15.11 12.82 15.24
C GLY A 195 -14.22 14.02 14.90
N VAL A 196 -14.76 15.24 14.75
CA VAL A 196 -13.93 16.41 14.40
C VAL A 196 -13.26 17.02 15.64
N TYR A 197 -11.93 17.13 15.56
CA TYR A 197 -11.04 17.90 16.43
C TYR A 197 -10.59 19.19 15.73
N VAL A 198 -10.70 20.33 16.42
CA VAL A 198 -10.26 21.65 15.92
C VAL A 198 -9.11 22.18 16.80
N PRO A 199 -7.83 22.09 16.35
CA PRO A 199 -6.66 22.47 17.15
C PRO A 199 -6.65 23.91 17.69
N SER A 200 -7.24 24.86 16.95
CA SER A 200 -7.29 26.28 17.30
C SER A 200 -8.21 26.59 18.49
N LEU A 201 -9.16 25.69 18.81
CA LEU A 201 -10.05 25.83 19.96
C LEU A 201 -9.44 25.32 21.29
N PHE A 202 -8.15 24.98 21.28
CA PHE A 202 -7.40 24.51 22.44
C PHE A 202 -6.08 25.28 22.58
N ALA A 203 -5.87 25.92 23.73
CA ALA A 203 -4.64 26.65 24.05
C ALA A 203 -3.64 25.80 24.84
N THR A 204 -2.35 25.97 24.57
CA THR A 204 -1.27 25.35 25.33
C THR A 204 -1.07 26.03 26.68
N GLN A 205 -0.57 25.29 27.68
CA GLN A 205 -0.25 25.82 29.01
C GLN A 205 1.25 25.69 29.37
N GLY A 206 2.07 25.30 28.39
CA GLY A 206 3.45 24.84 28.55
C GLY A 206 3.58 23.32 28.32
N GLN A 207 4.81 22.85 28.09
CA GLN A 207 5.16 21.44 27.92
C GLN A 207 4.62 20.57 29.07
N GLY A 208 4.16 19.36 28.77
CA GLY A 208 3.74 18.37 29.77
C GLY A 208 2.47 18.72 30.57
N LYS A 209 1.72 19.76 30.16
CA LYS A 209 0.43 20.11 30.78
C LYS A 209 -0.73 19.80 29.84
N ALA A 210 -1.91 19.61 30.43
CA ALA A 210 -3.16 19.55 29.68
C ALA A 210 -3.34 20.82 28.81
N LEU A 211 -3.99 20.65 27.67
CA LEU A 211 -4.52 21.76 26.89
C LEU A 211 -5.69 22.40 27.63
N LYS A 212 -5.85 23.71 27.48
CA LYS A 212 -7.03 24.44 27.94
C LYS A 212 -8.04 24.59 26.78
N PRO A 213 -9.24 24.00 26.85
CA PRO A 213 -10.32 24.32 25.93
C PRO A 213 -10.66 25.82 25.94
N LEU A 214 -10.98 26.37 24.78
CA LEU A 214 -11.41 27.77 24.64
C LEU A 214 -12.93 27.95 24.66
N LEU A 215 -13.71 26.86 24.55
CA LEU A 215 -15.17 26.83 24.61
C LEU A 215 -15.65 25.75 25.59
N ASP A 216 -16.64 26.08 26.42
CA ASP A 216 -17.16 25.18 27.46
C ASP A 216 -17.94 23.97 26.90
N ASP A 217 -18.47 24.08 25.66
CA ASP A 217 -19.19 23.01 24.96
C ASP A 217 -18.27 22.02 24.22
N TYR A 218 -16.98 22.31 24.16
CA TYR A 218 -16.01 21.62 23.30
C TYR A 218 -14.72 21.26 24.05
N THR A 219 -14.90 20.51 25.15
CA THR A 219 -13.81 20.14 26.08
C THR A 219 -13.23 18.74 25.85
N LYS A 220 -13.98 17.86 25.17
CA LYS A 220 -13.55 16.51 24.73
C LYS A 220 -14.10 16.19 23.34
N ILE A 221 -13.30 15.49 22.54
CA ILE A 221 -13.67 15.05 21.18
C ILE A 221 -13.87 13.53 21.20
N GLU A 222 -15.09 13.07 20.95
CA GLU A 222 -15.38 11.66 20.70
C GLU A 222 -14.96 11.26 19.29
N LYS A 223 -14.34 10.08 19.13
CA LYS A 223 -14.18 9.46 17.81
C LYS A 223 -15.54 9.22 17.14
N ARG A 224 -15.63 9.35 15.81
CA ARG A 224 -16.77 8.81 15.03
C ARG A 224 -16.67 7.29 14.95
N ILE A 225 -17.80 6.59 14.96
CA ILE A 225 -17.87 5.17 14.57
C ILE A 225 -18.96 4.90 13.53
N VAL A 226 -18.67 4.01 12.58
CA VAL A 226 -19.68 3.34 11.76
C VAL A 226 -20.23 2.18 12.58
N ALA A 227 -21.37 2.38 13.26
CA ALA A 227 -21.92 1.38 14.18
C ALA A 227 -22.38 0.08 13.49
N ASP A 228 -22.74 0.16 12.20
CA ASP A 228 -23.14 -0.97 11.36
C ASP A 228 -22.27 -1.09 10.12
N MET A 229 -21.40 -2.10 10.09
CA MET A 229 -20.56 -2.36 8.91
C MET A 229 -21.32 -3.00 7.75
N GLU A 230 -22.45 -3.69 8.00
CA GLU A 230 -23.13 -4.44 6.94
C GLU A 230 -23.69 -3.51 5.86
N HIS A 231 -24.35 -2.44 6.32
CA HIS A 231 -25.01 -1.43 5.48
C HIS A 231 -24.10 -0.25 5.10
N CYS A 232 -22.86 -0.20 5.62
CA CYS A 232 -21.89 0.86 5.29
C CYS A 232 -21.47 0.80 3.81
N GLU A 233 -21.52 1.95 3.13
CA GLU A 233 -21.01 2.13 1.75
C GLU A 233 -19.60 1.53 1.62
N PHE A 234 -19.38 0.72 0.57
CA PHE A 234 -18.07 0.17 0.22
C PHE A 234 -17.92 0.16 -1.31
N PRO A 235 -16.98 0.94 -1.88
CA PRO A 235 -16.84 1.04 -3.33
C PRO A 235 -16.19 -0.21 -3.93
N THR A 236 -16.90 -0.91 -4.80
CA THR A 236 -16.36 -2.08 -5.52
C THR A 236 -15.51 -1.69 -6.74
N ASN A 237 -15.77 -0.51 -7.32
CA ASN A 237 -15.01 0.04 -8.44
C ASN A 237 -13.73 0.74 -7.94
N HIS A 238 -12.83 -0.03 -7.34
CA HIS A 238 -11.55 0.50 -6.87
C HIS A 238 -10.69 0.99 -8.03
N ILE A 239 -9.92 2.05 -7.79
CA ILE A 239 -8.90 2.52 -8.73
C ILE A 239 -7.81 1.44 -8.90
N VAL A 240 -7.53 1.11 -10.16
CA VAL A 240 -6.62 0.05 -10.60
C VAL A 240 -5.27 0.68 -10.99
N PRO A 241 -4.26 0.70 -10.10
CA PRO A 241 -3.04 1.47 -10.33
C PRO A 241 -2.26 0.97 -11.57
N TYR A 242 -1.73 1.91 -12.35
CA TYR A 242 -0.84 1.59 -13.47
C TYR A 242 0.53 1.13 -12.98
N ALA A 243 1.15 1.88 -12.07
CA ALA A 243 2.42 1.52 -11.46
C ALA A 243 2.30 0.30 -10.53
N GLU A 244 3.44 -0.35 -10.27
CA GLU A 244 3.51 -1.39 -9.23
C GLU A 244 3.29 -0.76 -7.85
N VAL A 245 2.50 -1.42 -7.00
CA VAL A 245 2.15 -0.92 -5.66
C VAL A 245 2.42 -1.99 -4.61
N VAL A 246 2.73 -1.57 -3.37
CA VAL A 246 3.16 -2.46 -2.28
C VAL A 246 2.18 -3.61 -2.05
N HIS A 247 0.88 -3.40 -2.21
CA HIS A 247 -0.16 -4.44 -2.17
C HIS A 247 -1.08 -4.41 -3.41
N ASN A 248 -0.57 -4.92 -4.53
CA ASN A 248 -1.29 -5.03 -5.81
C ASN A 248 -2.37 -6.16 -5.81
N ARG A 249 -3.46 -5.96 -5.06
CA ARG A 249 -4.53 -6.96 -4.85
C ARG A 249 -5.90 -6.32 -4.59
N LEU A 250 -6.98 -7.08 -4.74
CA LEU A 250 -8.29 -6.70 -4.21
C LEU A 250 -8.30 -6.95 -2.69
N ALA A 251 -8.28 -5.87 -1.91
CA ALA A 251 -8.53 -5.92 -0.47
C ALA A 251 -10.02 -5.68 -0.19
N VAL A 252 -10.63 -6.56 0.62
CA VAL A 252 -12.02 -6.42 1.10
C VAL A 252 -12.00 -6.43 2.61
N GLU A 253 -12.61 -5.43 3.25
CA GLU A 253 -12.68 -5.36 4.72
C GLU A 253 -13.80 -6.27 5.24
N ILE A 254 -13.42 -7.36 5.91
CA ILE A 254 -14.37 -8.34 6.45
C ILE A 254 -14.84 -7.97 7.86
N ALA A 255 -14.00 -7.25 8.62
CA ALA A 255 -14.27 -6.86 10.00
C ALA A 255 -13.37 -5.71 10.47
N ARG A 256 -13.94 -4.78 11.25
CA ARG A 256 -13.24 -3.66 11.90
C ARG A 256 -13.28 -3.82 13.42
N GLY A 257 -12.18 -3.44 14.09
CA GLY A 257 -12.03 -3.59 15.54
C GLY A 257 -11.57 -4.97 15.99
N CYS A 258 -11.04 -5.05 17.21
CA CYS A 258 -10.58 -6.29 17.82
C CYS A 258 -10.76 -6.23 19.35
N THR A 259 -11.31 -7.30 19.91
CA THR A 259 -11.68 -7.43 21.33
C THR A 259 -10.73 -8.35 22.12
N ARG A 260 -9.74 -8.97 21.47
CA ARG A 260 -8.72 -9.84 22.10
C ARG A 260 -7.96 -9.19 23.25
N GLY A 261 -7.99 -7.86 23.36
CA GLY A 261 -7.55 -7.18 24.57
C GLY A 261 -6.05 -7.31 24.85
N CYS A 262 -5.22 -7.66 23.86
CA CYS A 262 -3.80 -7.36 23.90
C CYS A 262 -3.67 -5.90 24.34
N ARG A 263 -2.78 -5.61 25.29
CA ARG A 263 -2.90 -4.42 26.16
C ARG A 263 -2.14 -3.12 25.79
N PHE A 264 -1.54 -2.87 24.64
CA PHE A 264 -1.40 -3.69 23.44
C PHE A 264 -1.56 -2.84 22.20
N CYS A 265 -2.20 -3.44 21.21
CA CYS A 265 -2.36 -2.86 19.91
C CYS A 265 -3.27 -1.64 20.06
N GLN A 266 -2.77 -0.46 19.70
CA GLN A 266 -3.57 0.77 19.67
C GLN A 266 -4.86 0.53 18.88
N ALA A 267 -4.76 -0.12 17.71
CA ALA A 267 -5.91 -0.52 16.89
C ALA A 267 -6.90 -1.43 17.65
N GLY A 268 -6.42 -2.31 18.54
CA GLY A 268 -7.23 -3.15 19.43
C GLY A 268 -7.92 -2.41 20.60
N MET A 269 -7.68 -1.10 20.73
CA MET A 269 -8.41 -0.19 21.61
C MET A 269 -9.26 0.80 20.79
N ILE A 270 -8.64 1.54 19.85
CA ILE A 270 -9.29 2.65 19.14
C ILE A 270 -10.40 2.21 18.18
N TYR A 271 -10.32 1.03 17.53
CA TYR A 271 -11.34 0.58 16.57
C TYR A 271 -12.49 -0.22 17.22
N ARG A 272 -12.55 -0.34 18.55
CA ARG A 272 -13.67 -0.99 19.26
C ARG A 272 -15.00 -0.25 19.00
N PRO A 273 -16.15 -0.96 18.93
CA PRO A 273 -16.33 -2.41 19.10
C PRO A 273 -15.94 -3.21 17.84
N ALA A 274 -15.80 -4.53 17.99
CA ALA A 274 -15.63 -5.44 16.86
C ALA A 274 -16.93 -5.52 16.03
N ARG A 275 -16.82 -5.33 14.73
CA ARG A 275 -17.93 -5.28 13.75
C ARG A 275 -17.54 -6.14 12.55
N GLU A 276 -18.46 -6.96 12.06
CA GLU A 276 -18.26 -7.92 10.96
C GLU A 276 -19.30 -7.68 9.86
N ARG A 277 -18.95 -7.99 8.60
CA ARG A 277 -19.90 -8.10 7.47
C ARG A 277 -20.34 -9.55 7.27
N SER A 278 -21.49 -9.80 6.64
CA SER A 278 -21.97 -11.16 6.32
C SER A 278 -21.18 -11.82 5.17
N PRO A 279 -21.07 -13.16 5.11
CA PRO A 279 -20.55 -13.88 3.95
C PRO A 279 -21.29 -13.53 2.65
N GLU A 280 -22.61 -13.33 2.70
CA GLU A 280 -23.45 -13.01 1.55
C GLU A 280 -23.19 -11.61 0.99
N SER A 281 -22.96 -10.61 1.85
CA SER A 281 -22.53 -9.27 1.47
C SER A 281 -21.10 -9.30 0.92
N LEU A 282 -20.21 -10.06 1.57
CA LEU A 282 -18.82 -10.18 1.14
C LEU A 282 -18.66 -10.86 -0.22
N ASP A 283 -19.42 -11.92 -0.54
CA ASP A 283 -19.36 -12.54 -1.87
C ASP A 283 -19.84 -11.59 -2.98
N GLN A 284 -20.84 -10.75 -2.72
CA GLN A 284 -21.27 -9.70 -3.65
C GLN A 284 -20.17 -8.64 -3.86
N LEU A 285 -19.53 -8.17 -2.77
CA LEU A 285 -18.43 -7.22 -2.83
C LEU A 285 -17.20 -7.80 -3.54
N ILE A 286 -16.88 -9.08 -3.30
CA ILE A 286 -15.78 -9.81 -3.95
C ILE A 286 -16.07 -9.99 -5.44
N ALA A 287 -17.24 -10.53 -5.82
CA ALA A 287 -17.59 -10.79 -7.20
C ALA A 287 -17.57 -9.51 -8.05
N LYS A 288 -18.27 -8.46 -7.58
CA LYS A 288 -18.35 -7.17 -8.25
C LYS A 288 -17.00 -6.44 -8.25
N GLY A 289 -16.22 -6.56 -7.18
CA GLY A 289 -14.85 -6.02 -7.10
C GLY A 289 -13.90 -6.66 -8.11
N LEU A 290 -13.89 -8.00 -8.21
CA LEU A 290 -13.06 -8.73 -9.18
C LEU A 290 -13.48 -8.41 -10.63
N GLU A 291 -14.79 -8.38 -10.91
CA GLU A 291 -15.34 -8.03 -12.22
C GLU A 291 -14.95 -6.62 -12.67
N GLN A 292 -15.08 -5.61 -11.80
CA GLN A 292 -14.78 -4.22 -12.14
C GLN A 292 -13.28 -3.94 -12.29
N THR A 293 -12.44 -4.57 -11.45
CA THR A 293 -10.99 -4.27 -11.37
C THR A 293 -10.09 -5.19 -12.20
N GLY A 294 -10.48 -6.45 -12.41
CA GLY A 294 -9.61 -7.47 -13.01
C GLY A 294 -8.40 -7.86 -12.16
N TYR A 295 -8.44 -7.68 -10.83
CA TYR A 295 -7.37 -8.14 -9.92
C TYR A 295 -7.16 -9.66 -9.96
N GLU A 296 -5.96 -10.10 -9.61
CA GLU A 296 -5.57 -11.53 -9.60
C GLU A 296 -5.11 -12.06 -8.23
N ASP A 297 -5.18 -11.25 -7.18
CA ASP A 297 -5.04 -11.64 -5.78
C ASP A 297 -6.20 -11.00 -5.00
N LEU A 298 -6.86 -11.80 -4.15
CA LEU A 298 -7.90 -11.39 -3.21
C LEU A 298 -7.36 -11.55 -1.78
N SER A 299 -7.59 -10.56 -0.93
CA SER A 299 -7.14 -10.58 0.46
C SER A 299 -8.20 -10.03 1.41
N PHE A 300 -8.47 -10.77 2.48
CA PHE A 300 -9.39 -10.34 3.54
C PHE A 300 -8.67 -9.42 4.53
N LEU A 301 -9.12 -8.17 4.65
CA LEU A 301 -8.58 -7.18 5.57
C LEU A 301 -9.39 -7.17 6.88
N SER A 302 -8.68 -7.30 8.00
CA SER A 302 -9.16 -7.01 9.35
C SER A 302 -7.97 -6.96 10.32
N LEU A 303 -8.20 -6.58 11.58
CA LEU A 303 -7.16 -6.63 12.63
C LEU A 303 -6.78 -8.06 13.05
N SER A 304 -7.64 -9.06 12.84
CA SER A 304 -7.26 -10.47 12.90
C SER A 304 -8.25 -11.33 12.12
N THR A 305 -7.88 -11.67 10.89
CA THR A 305 -8.76 -12.38 9.94
C THR A 305 -9.15 -13.78 10.44
N GLY A 306 -8.33 -14.38 11.31
CA GLY A 306 -8.66 -15.64 12.00
C GLY A 306 -9.73 -15.53 13.10
N ASP A 307 -10.00 -14.33 13.62
CA ASP A 307 -10.98 -14.13 14.71
C ASP A 307 -12.39 -13.80 14.21
N TYR A 308 -12.56 -13.54 12.90
CA TYR A 308 -13.84 -13.39 12.22
C TYR A 308 -14.69 -14.65 12.39
N SER A 309 -15.97 -14.49 12.73
CA SER A 309 -16.79 -15.59 13.25
C SER A 309 -17.22 -16.65 12.21
N ALA A 310 -17.26 -16.30 10.92
CA ALA A 310 -17.71 -17.15 9.80
C ALA A 310 -16.61 -17.39 8.72
N LEU A 311 -15.35 -17.60 9.14
CA LEU A 311 -14.21 -17.63 8.22
C LEU A 311 -14.15 -18.90 7.36
N GLU A 312 -14.51 -20.06 7.91
CA GLU A 312 -14.51 -21.31 7.16
C GLU A 312 -15.57 -21.30 6.06
N GLU A 313 -16.74 -20.72 6.33
CA GLU A 313 -17.77 -20.45 5.33
C GLU A 313 -17.28 -19.48 4.25
N LEU A 314 -16.93 -18.24 4.64
CA LEU A 314 -16.47 -17.18 3.74
C LEU A 314 -15.28 -17.64 2.86
N PHE A 315 -14.29 -18.32 3.46
CA PHE A 315 -13.13 -18.80 2.73
C PHE A 315 -13.50 -19.96 1.80
N SER A 316 -14.39 -20.87 2.19
CA SER A 316 -14.83 -21.96 1.30
C SER A 316 -15.56 -21.44 0.06
N GLN A 317 -16.47 -20.47 0.24
CA GLN A 317 -17.19 -19.82 -0.84
C GLN A 317 -16.25 -19.05 -1.77
N SER A 318 -15.40 -18.19 -1.20
CA SER A 318 -14.45 -17.37 -1.95
C SER A 318 -13.40 -18.21 -2.68
N PHE A 319 -12.94 -19.31 -2.08
CA PHE A 319 -11.96 -20.23 -2.68
C PHE A 319 -12.48 -20.83 -4.00
N GLU A 320 -13.72 -21.27 -4.06
CA GLU A 320 -14.27 -21.91 -5.27
C GLU A 320 -14.40 -20.89 -6.41
N ARG A 321 -14.91 -19.68 -6.10
CA ARG A 321 -14.94 -18.53 -7.01
C ARG A 321 -13.54 -18.24 -7.56
N CYS A 322 -12.58 -17.95 -6.68
CA CYS A 322 -11.21 -17.59 -7.04
C CYS A 322 -10.51 -18.70 -7.85
N ARG A 323 -10.76 -19.98 -7.53
CA ARG A 323 -10.26 -21.12 -8.31
C ARG A 323 -10.80 -21.11 -9.73
N SER A 324 -12.11 -20.89 -9.91
CA SER A 324 -12.74 -20.84 -11.23
C SER A 324 -12.26 -19.65 -12.09
N GLU A 325 -11.98 -18.51 -11.46
CA GLU A 325 -11.57 -17.25 -12.11
C GLU A 325 -10.04 -17.10 -12.24
N GLN A 326 -9.25 -18.07 -11.77
CA GLN A 326 -7.78 -18.01 -11.70
C GLN A 326 -7.27 -16.75 -10.97
N VAL A 327 -7.83 -16.54 -9.79
CA VAL A 327 -7.47 -15.51 -8.80
C VAL A 327 -6.82 -16.20 -7.60
N ALA A 328 -5.71 -15.67 -7.10
CA ALA A 328 -5.12 -16.13 -5.85
C ALA A 328 -5.92 -15.60 -4.66
N ILE A 329 -6.01 -16.35 -3.56
CA ILE A 329 -6.64 -15.86 -2.31
C ILE A 329 -5.63 -15.95 -1.16
N SER A 330 -5.53 -14.89 -0.37
CA SER A 330 -4.57 -14.73 0.71
C SER A 330 -5.23 -14.33 2.03
N LEU A 331 -4.81 -14.99 3.12
CA LEU A 331 -5.25 -14.67 4.49
C LEU A 331 -4.09 -14.01 5.26
N PRO A 332 -4.09 -12.66 5.40
CA PRO A 332 -3.14 -11.96 6.26
C PRO A 332 -3.53 -12.07 7.74
N SER A 333 -2.68 -11.52 8.63
CA SER A 333 -3.01 -11.29 10.05
C SER A 333 -3.50 -12.53 10.83
N LEU A 334 -2.93 -13.70 10.53
CA LEU A 334 -3.31 -14.97 11.15
C LEU A 334 -2.76 -15.11 12.57
N ARG A 335 -3.66 -15.43 13.50
CA ARG A 335 -3.38 -15.73 14.90
C ARG A 335 -3.16 -17.25 15.08
N VAL A 336 -2.33 -17.65 16.03
CA VAL A 336 -2.18 -19.08 16.41
C VAL A 336 -3.54 -19.66 16.83
N GLY A 337 -3.89 -20.85 16.34
CA GLY A 337 -5.16 -21.52 16.67
C GLY A 337 -6.41 -20.88 16.04
N SER A 338 -6.25 -20.00 15.04
CA SER A 338 -7.37 -19.25 14.45
C SER A 338 -7.88 -19.78 13.10
N VAL A 339 -7.26 -20.83 12.54
CA VAL A 339 -7.59 -21.38 11.21
C VAL A 339 -7.81 -22.88 11.30
N SER A 340 -8.89 -23.37 10.71
CA SER A 340 -9.26 -24.79 10.69
C SER A 340 -8.37 -25.66 9.80
N GLU A 341 -8.36 -26.96 10.04
CA GLU A 341 -7.62 -27.92 9.23
C GLU A 341 -8.16 -28.04 7.80
N ARG A 342 -9.46 -27.72 7.60
CA ARG A 342 -10.10 -27.57 6.28
C ARG A 342 -9.59 -26.35 5.54
N VAL A 343 -9.60 -25.15 6.15
CA VAL A 343 -9.09 -23.93 5.52
C VAL A 343 -7.58 -24.07 5.21
N MET A 344 -6.79 -24.65 6.13
CA MET A 344 -5.39 -24.98 5.82
C MET A 344 -5.25 -25.97 4.64
N GLY A 345 -6.14 -26.96 4.53
CA GLY A 345 -6.16 -27.91 3.41
C GLY A 345 -6.47 -27.25 2.06
N LEU A 346 -7.45 -26.35 2.03
CA LEU A 346 -7.78 -25.53 0.85
C LEU A 346 -6.59 -24.64 0.47
N MET A 347 -6.02 -23.88 1.42
CA MET A 347 -4.83 -23.05 1.20
C MET A 347 -3.62 -23.85 0.68
N ALA A 348 -3.43 -25.10 1.12
CA ALA A 348 -2.32 -25.97 0.69
C ALA A 348 -2.38 -26.41 -0.79
N SER A 349 -3.57 -26.30 -1.40
CA SER A 349 -3.81 -26.61 -2.82
C SER A 349 -3.50 -25.43 -3.75
N ILE A 350 -3.44 -24.21 -3.21
CA ILE A 350 -2.99 -23.00 -3.91
C ILE A 350 -1.44 -22.88 -3.82
N ARG A 351 -0.85 -21.93 -4.54
CA ARG A 351 0.53 -21.46 -4.37
C ARG A 351 0.88 -21.23 -2.89
N ARG A 352 1.72 -22.11 -2.34
CA ARG A 352 2.16 -22.07 -0.94
C ARG A 352 3.13 -20.91 -0.69
N THR A 353 2.64 -19.84 -0.07
CA THR A 353 3.44 -18.75 0.50
C THR A 353 3.98 -19.16 1.89
N GLY A 354 4.93 -18.40 2.44
CA GLY A 354 5.37 -18.60 3.83
C GLY A 354 4.28 -18.19 4.82
N ALA A 355 4.08 -18.95 5.89
CA ALA A 355 3.14 -18.58 6.95
C ALA A 355 3.76 -17.49 7.83
N THR A 356 2.97 -16.50 8.26
CA THR A 356 3.40 -15.47 9.21
C THR A 356 2.51 -15.53 10.43
N LEU A 357 3.12 -15.66 11.60
CA LEU A 357 2.45 -15.78 12.90
C LEU A 357 3.08 -14.77 13.87
N ALA A 358 2.28 -14.33 14.85
CA ALA A 358 2.65 -13.27 15.76
C ALA A 358 2.57 -13.76 17.21
N PRO A 359 3.64 -14.41 17.76
CA PRO A 359 3.74 -14.77 19.17
C PRO A 359 4.12 -13.56 20.06
N GLU A 360 4.76 -12.54 19.50
CA GLU A 360 5.11 -11.24 20.08
C GLU A 360 6.14 -11.25 21.22
N ALA A 361 6.18 -12.29 22.05
CA ALA A 361 7.18 -12.46 23.10
C ALA A 361 7.72 -13.90 23.14
N GLY A 362 8.99 -14.04 23.54
CA GLY A 362 9.71 -15.32 23.60
C GLY A 362 9.17 -16.28 24.67
N SER A 363 9.07 -15.82 25.91
CA SER A 363 8.57 -16.63 27.03
C SER A 363 7.04 -16.67 27.09
N GLN A 364 6.50 -17.65 27.85
CA GLN A 364 5.07 -17.68 28.14
C GLN A 364 4.66 -16.53 29.07
N ARG A 365 5.44 -16.29 30.12
CA ARG A 365 5.24 -15.20 31.09
C ARG A 365 5.00 -13.86 30.39
N LEU A 366 5.89 -13.49 29.46
CA LEU A 366 5.80 -12.22 28.75
C LEU A 366 4.66 -12.20 27.71
N ARG A 367 4.26 -13.35 27.13
CA ARG A 367 3.02 -13.45 26.33
C ARG A 367 1.76 -13.23 27.17
N ASP A 368 1.77 -13.59 28.45
CA ASP A 368 0.62 -13.42 29.34
C ASP A 368 0.56 -12.00 29.94
N VAL A 369 1.73 -11.41 30.26
CA VAL A 369 1.91 -9.98 30.55
C VAL A 369 1.23 -9.13 29.47
N ILE A 370 1.62 -9.26 28.21
CA ILE A 370 1.09 -8.42 27.11
C ILE A 370 -0.36 -8.75 26.71
N ASN A 371 -1.00 -9.71 27.40
CA ASN A 371 -2.29 -10.34 27.10
C ASN A 371 -2.38 -10.87 25.65
N LYS A 372 -1.35 -11.58 25.19
CA LYS A 372 -1.41 -12.22 23.87
C LYS A 372 -2.34 -13.43 23.88
N GLY A 373 -2.40 -14.18 24.99
CA GLY A 373 -3.27 -15.35 25.14
C GLY A 373 -2.95 -16.46 24.14
N ILE A 374 -1.67 -16.75 23.94
CA ILE A 374 -1.17 -17.81 23.06
C ILE A 374 -0.16 -18.64 23.86
N THR A 375 -0.37 -19.96 23.92
CA THR A 375 0.58 -20.89 24.56
C THR A 375 1.71 -21.29 23.61
N GLU A 376 2.88 -21.60 24.16
CA GLU A 376 3.99 -22.20 23.39
C GLU A 376 3.54 -23.46 22.64
N GLN A 377 2.83 -24.36 23.33
CA GLN A 377 2.34 -25.61 22.77
C GLN A 377 1.43 -25.35 21.54
N ALA A 378 0.45 -24.45 21.66
CA ALA A 378 -0.45 -24.13 20.55
C ALA A 378 0.30 -23.56 19.33
N LEU A 379 1.37 -22.76 19.54
CA LEU A 379 2.19 -22.27 18.43
C LEU A 379 2.94 -23.43 17.73
N VAL A 380 3.59 -24.30 18.50
CA VAL A 380 4.36 -25.43 17.96
C VAL A 380 3.45 -26.42 17.23
N GLU A 381 2.28 -26.74 17.80
CA GLU A 381 1.28 -27.60 17.17
C GLU A 381 0.67 -26.98 15.91
N HIS A 382 0.33 -25.69 15.93
CA HIS A 382 -0.20 -24.98 14.75
C HIS A 382 0.83 -24.91 13.62
N VAL A 383 2.11 -24.63 13.90
CA VAL A 383 3.18 -24.67 12.89
C VAL A 383 3.38 -26.10 12.37
N LYS A 384 3.28 -27.12 13.22
CA LYS A 384 3.32 -28.52 12.77
C LYS A 384 2.17 -28.85 11.81
N LYS A 385 0.92 -28.46 12.12
CA LYS A 385 -0.25 -28.65 11.24
C LYS A 385 -0.06 -28.01 9.86
N LEU A 386 0.63 -26.86 9.79
CA LEU A 386 1.03 -26.19 8.54
C LEU A 386 2.19 -26.93 7.84
N PHE A 387 3.22 -27.35 8.57
CA PHE A 387 4.37 -28.06 8.01
C PHE A 387 3.98 -29.39 7.37
N ASP A 388 3.12 -30.18 8.03
CA ASP A 388 2.60 -31.46 7.55
C ASP A 388 1.77 -31.29 6.26
N ARG A 389 1.20 -30.10 6.03
CA ARG A 389 0.51 -29.69 4.79
C ARG A 389 1.43 -29.08 3.72
N GLY A 390 2.73 -29.01 3.99
CA GLY A 390 3.77 -28.68 3.02
C GLY A 390 4.24 -27.22 3.02
N TRP A 391 3.91 -26.42 4.03
CA TRP A 391 4.61 -25.15 4.28
C TRP A 391 6.07 -25.42 4.69
N GLN A 392 7.01 -24.60 4.23
CA GLN A 392 8.46 -24.76 4.51
C GLN A 392 9.12 -23.48 5.04
N GLN A 393 8.35 -22.39 5.17
CA GLN A 393 8.83 -21.11 5.68
C GLN A 393 7.80 -20.56 6.67
N VAL A 394 8.27 -20.18 7.86
CA VAL A 394 7.49 -19.52 8.90
C VAL A 394 8.20 -18.24 9.32
N LYS A 395 7.47 -17.12 9.36
CA LYS A 395 7.91 -15.86 9.96
C LYS A 395 7.21 -15.71 11.32
N LEU A 396 7.98 -15.40 12.36
CA LEU A 396 7.50 -15.11 13.71
C LEU A 396 7.81 -13.66 14.05
N TYR A 397 6.81 -12.89 14.46
CA TYR A 397 7.01 -11.54 15.02
C TYR A 397 7.27 -11.59 16.53
N PHE A 398 8.18 -10.72 16.98
CA PHE A 398 8.57 -10.54 18.37
C PHE A 398 8.85 -9.07 18.65
N MET A 399 8.65 -8.65 19.90
CA MET A 399 9.17 -7.39 20.42
C MET A 399 10.34 -7.59 21.37
N ILE A 400 11.07 -6.50 21.61
CA ILE A 400 12.05 -6.34 22.69
C ILE A 400 11.84 -4.99 23.39
N GLY A 401 12.21 -4.92 24.66
CA GLY A 401 12.03 -3.74 25.50
C GLY A 401 10.67 -3.64 26.18
N LEU A 402 9.87 -4.71 26.16
CA LEU A 402 8.64 -4.78 26.92
C LEU A 402 8.98 -4.63 28.43
N PRO A 403 8.25 -3.87 29.24
CA PRO A 403 8.44 -3.87 30.68
C PRO A 403 8.17 -5.23 31.31
N THR A 404 8.77 -5.41 32.47
CA THR A 404 9.04 -6.72 33.07
C THR A 404 9.91 -7.68 32.23
N GLU A 405 10.28 -7.39 30.97
CA GLU A 405 11.16 -8.25 30.15
C GLU A 405 12.53 -8.42 30.80
N THR A 406 12.87 -9.66 31.10
CA THR A 406 14.16 -10.07 31.67
C THR A 406 15.08 -10.65 30.58
N PRO A 407 16.39 -10.83 30.83
CA PRO A 407 17.29 -11.46 29.87
C PRO A 407 16.80 -12.84 29.40
N GLU A 408 16.17 -13.61 30.29
CA GLU A 408 15.59 -14.93 30.01
C GLU A 408 14.43 -14.86 29.00
N ASP A 409 13.63 -13.79 29.00
CA ASP A 409 12.58 -13.59 28.00
C ASP A 409 13.15 -13.31 26.60
N ILE A 410 14.32 -12.64 26.54
CA ILE A 410 15.06 -12.35 25.30
C ILE A 410 15.69 -13.64 24.77
N GLU A 411 16.35 -14.44 25.63
CA GLU A 411 16.86 -15.77 25.25
C GLU A 411 15.72 -16.69 24.75
N ALA A 412 14.54 -16.61 25.37
CA ALA A 412 13.37 -17.40 24.98
C ALA A 412 12.85 -17.10 23.56
N ILE A 413 13.20 -15.96 22.95
CA ILE A 413 12.90 -15.68 21.53
C ILE A 413 13.60 -16.70 20.63
N LEU A 414 14.88 -17.01 20.92
CA LEU A 414 15.63 -18.02 20.18
C LEU A 414 15.09 -19.42 20.47
N ASP A 415 14.90 -19.78 21.74
CA ASP A 415 14.37 -21.10 22.13
C ASP A 415 13.03 -21.41 21.45
N LEU A 416 12.09 -20.46 21.44
CA LEU A 416 10.81 -20.62 20.73
C LEU A 416 11.03 -20.83 19.21
N CYS A 417 11.96 -20.11 18.58
CA CYS A 417 12.33 -20.34 17.19
C CYS A 417 12.98 -21.71 16.95
N LEU A 418 13.76 -22.25 17.90
CA LEU A 418 14.36 -23.59 17.82
C LEU A 418 13.29 -24.68 17.94
N LYS A 419 12.39 -24.57 18.94
CA LYS A 419 11.22 -25.45 19.13
C LYS A 419 10.32 -25.49 17.88
N VAL A 420 10.01 -24.32 17.32
CA VAL A 420 9.22 -24.20 16.09
C VAL A 420 9.96 -24.76 14.86
N ARG A 421 11.28 -24.60 14.75
CA ARG A 421 12.08 -25.19 13.67
C ARG A 421 12.09 -26.73 13.71
N ASP A 422 12.12 -27.30 14.92
CA ASP A 422 12.35 -28.73 15.12
C ASP A 422 11.05 -29.54 15.31
N CYS A 423 9.89 -28.89 15.32
CA CYS A 423 8.57 -29.56 15.23
C CYS A 423 8.40 -30.39 13.94
N ALA A 424 9.18 -30.07 12.90
CA ALA A 424 9.31 -30.85 11.65
C ALA A 424 10.05 -32.20 11.83
N GLY A 425 10.66 -32.43 13.00
CA GLY A 425 11.36 -33.67 13.36
C GLY A 425 12.81 -33.75 12.85
N PRO A 426 13.65 -34.61 13.45
CA PRO A 426 15.11 -34.61 13.26
C PRO A 426 15.56 -35.05 11.86
N ARG A 427 14.68 -35.67 11.07
CA ARG A 427 14.97 -36.11 9.69
C ARG A 427 14.61 -35.07 8.64
N ASP A 428 13.71 -34.13 8.92
CA ASP A 428 13.28 -33.14 7.94
C ASP A 428 13.94 -31.78 8.15
N LYS A 429 14.71 -31.35 7.14
CA LYS A 429 15.51 -30.12 7.18
C LYS A 429 14.90 -29.02 6.31
N ARG A 430 13.65 -29.16 5.85
CA ARG A 430 12.99 -28.21 4.95
C ARG A 430 12.50 -26.95 5.66
N LEU A 431 11.94 -27.08 6.87
CA LEU A 431 11.40 -25.94 7.62
C LEU A 431 12.48 -24.89 7.93
N GLN A 432 12.22 -23.65 7.50
CA GLN A 432 12.96 -22.43 7.79
C GLN A 432 12.12 -21.53 8.71
N VAL A 433 12.73 -20.97 9.76
CA VAL A 433 12.11 -19.97 10.65
C VAL A 433 12.79 -18.62 10.47
N THR A 434 12.02 -17.54 10.41
CA THR A 434 12.53 -16.16 10.44
C THR A 434 11.89 -15.41 11.61
N ALA A 435 12.68 -15.11 12.64
CA ALA A 435 12.31 -14.11 13.64
C ALA A 435 12.38 -12.71 13.01
N ALA A 436 11.35 -11.90 13.25
CA ALA A 436 11.34 -10.48 12.94
C ALA A 436 11.09 -9.71 14.23
N VAL A 437 12.11 -8.97 14.69
CA VAL A 437 12.16 -8.36 16.02
C VAL A 437 12.03 -6.84 15.92
N SER A 438 11.03 -6.26 16.57
CA SER A 438 10.83 -4.81 16.64
C SER A 438 11.02 -4.29 18.08
N PRO A 439 11.55 -3.08 18.30
CA PRO A 439 11.46 -2.44 19.61
C PRO A 439 10.01 -2.15 20.00
N PHE A 440 9.70 -2.24 21.29
CA PHE A 440 8.45 -1.74 21.85
C PHE A 440 8.36 -0.21 21.70
N VAL A 441 7.29 0.27 21.05
CA VAL A 441 6.87 1.68 21.06
C VAL A 441 5.58 1.82 21.90
N PRO A 442 5.58 2.61 22.99
CA PRO A 442 4.38 2.94 23.74
C PRO A 442 3.42 3.78 22.89
N LYS A 443 2.28 3.20 22.50
CA LYS A 443 1.24 3.91 21.74
C LYS A 443 0.15 4.49 22.67
N PRO A 444 -0.39 5.68 22.34
CA PRO A 444 -1.44 6.35 23.11
C PRO A 444 -2.78 5.61 22.98
N HIS A 445 -3.67 5.80 23.96
CA HIS A 445 -4.94 5.04 24.14
C HIS A 445 -4.75 3.54 24.37
N THR A 446 -3.52 3.08 24.59
CA THR A 446 -3.26 1.74 25.10
C THR A 446 -3.22 1.77 26.62
N PRO A 447 -3.59 0.68 27.29
CA PRO A 447 -3.26 0.47 28.70
C PRO A 447 -1.76 0.70 29.01
N PHE A 448 -0.89 0.61 28.02
CA PHE A 448 0.57 0.68 28.12
C PHE A 448 1.16 2.02 27.68
N GLN A 449 0.33 3.05 27.58
CA GLN A 449 0.72 4.41 27.20
C GLN A 449 1.55 5.15 28.26
N TRP A 450 1.57 4.70 29.51
CA TRP A 450 2.33 5.35 30.60
C TRP A 450 3.79 4.89 30.65
N GLU A 451 4.05 3.63 30.33
CA GLU A 451 5.36 2.98 30.45
C GLU A 451 6.48 3.62 29.63
N ARG A 452 7.73 3.40 30.08
CA ARG A 452 8.92 3.87 29.35
C ARG A 452 9.10 3.15 28.03
N GLN A 453 9.71 3.82 27.06
CA GLN A 453 10.39 3.16 25.97
C GLN A 453 11.85 2.87 26.35
N ILE A 454 12.42 1.76 25.85
CA ILE A 454 13.87 1.51 25.96
C ILE A 454 14.64 2.42 25.00
N ASP A 455 15.81 2.91 25.41
CA ASP A 455 16.57 3.85 24.57
C ASP A 455 17.22 3.17 23.36
N MET A 456 17.63 3.97 22.38
CA MET A 456 18.18 3.50 21.11
C MET A 456 19.44 2.63 21.26
N GLU A 457 20.23 2.82 22.32
CA GLU A 457 21.44 2.05 22.58
C GLU A 457 21.11 0.76 23.36
N GLU A 458 20.18 0.81 24.32
CA GLU A 458 19.58 -0.38 24.94
C GLU A 458 18.96 -1.31 23.87
N VAL A 459 18.28 -0.75 22.86
CA VAL A 459 17.80 -1.51 21.68
C VAL A 459 18.97 -2.15 20.91
N ARG A 460 20.00 -1.37 20.54
CA ARG A 460 21.14 -1.90 19.75
C ARG A 460 21.85 -3.04 20.48
N GLN A 461 22.01 -2.94 21.80
CA GLN A 461 22.61 -3.98 22.62
C GLN A 461 21.77 -5.26 22.61
N ARG A 462 20.44 -5.17 22.88
CA ARG A 462 19.52 -6.33 22.80
C ARG A 462 19.50 -6.95 21.39
N VAL A 463 19.50 -6.15 20.33
CA VAL A 463 19.54 -6.60 18.93
C VAL A 463 20.86 -7.30 18.58
N ASN A 464 22.01 -6.75 18.99
CA ASN A 464 23.33 -7.36 18.74
C ASN A 464 23.50 -8.68 19.50
N TYR A 465 23.07 -8.74 20.75
CA TYR A 465 23.03 -9.96 21.56
C TYR A 465 22.18 -11.05 20.89
N LEU A 466 20.95 -10.72 20.45
CA LEU A 466 20.11 -11.64 19.69
C LEU A 466 20.76 -12.09 18.35
N LYS A 467 21.46 -11.20 17.64
CA LYS A 467 22.18 -11.55 16.40
C LYS A 467 23.26 -12.61 16.64
N ASP A 468 24.07 -12.46 17.69
CA ASP A 468 25.11 -13.44 18.02
C ASP A 468 24.54 -14.73 18.63
N LEU A 469 23.43 -14.66 19.38
CA LEU A 469 22.67 -15.86 19.80
C LEU A 469 22.15 -16.65 18.59
N PHE A 470 21.57 -16.00 17.57
CA PHE A 470 21.01 -16.67 16.40
C PHE A 470 22.09 -17.23 15.45
N ARG A 471 23.28 -16.62 15.41
CA ARG A 471 24.38 -16.90 14.47
C ARG A 471 24.80 -18.38 14.32
N PRO A 472 24.83 -19.22 15.37
CA PRO A 472 25.18 -20.65 15.24
C PRO A 472 24.07 -21.50 14.58
N HIS A 473 22.82 -21.03 14.58
CA HIS A 473 21.65 -21.87 14.34
C HIS A 473 21.18 -21.88 12.89
N LYS A 474 21.54 -22.94 12.17
CA LYS A 474 21.06 -23.18 10.79
C LYS A 474 19.53 -23.33 10.74
N ARG A 475 18.94 -22.84 9.64
CA ARG A 475 17.49 -22.75 9.35
C ARG A 475 16.68 -21.82 10.28
N VAL A 476 17.34 -21.05 11.14
CA VAL A 476 16.74 -19.88 11.79
C VAL A 476 17.42 -18.63 11.21
N LYS A 477 16.65 -17.57 10.97
CA LYS A 477 17.15 -16.25 10.57
C LYS A 477 16.55 -15.19 11.47
N MET A 478 17.28 -14.11 11.70
CA MET A 478 16.78 -12.90 12.35
C MET A 478 16.70 -11.76 11.33
N ARG A 479 15.61 -11.00 11.39
CA ARG A 479 15.46 -9.64 10.85
C ARG A 479 15.06 -8.73 12.02
N TYR A 480 15.39 -7.45 11.95
CA TYR A 480 15.06 -6.48 13.00
C TYR A 480 14.63 -5.15 12.41
N HIS A 481 13.80 -4.39 13.15
CA HIS A 481 13.48 -3.00 12.84
C HIS A 481 14.66 -2.08 13.20
N LEU A 482 14.74 -0.90 12.60
CA LEU A 482 15.82 0.03 12.91
C LEU A 482 15.59 0.72 14.27
N PRO A 483 16.59 0.72 15.17
CA PRO A 483 16.53 1.48 16.43
C PRO A 483 16.16 2.95 16.21
N GLU A 484 16.71 3.54 15.14
CA GLU A 484 16.57 4.96 14.78
C GLU A 484 15.14 5.32 14.35
N MET A 485 14.44 4.43 13.62
CA MET A 485 13.02 4.59 13.28
C MET A 485 12.16 4.50 14.54
N SER A 486 12.37 3.44 15.32
CA SER A 486 11.59 3.13 16.52
C SER A 486 11.71 4.23 17.60
N TYR A 487 12.87 4.89 17.65
CA TYR A 487 13.15 6.05 18.51
C TYR A 487 12.31 7.28 18.11
N LEU A 488 12.27 7.63 16.82
CA LEU A 488 11.45 8.73 16.31
C LEU A 488 9.95 8.43 16.45
N GLU A 489 9.53 7.20 16.13
CA GLU A 489 8.17 6.71 16.37
C GLU A 489 7.78 6.88 17.85
N GLY A 490 8.65 6.49 18.78
CA GLY A 490 8.45 6.67 20.22
C GLY A 490 8.26 8.12 20.67
N PHE A 491 9.19 8.99 20.25
CA PHE A 491 9.19 10.41 20.56
C PHE A 491 7.88 11.08 20.11
N PHE A 492 7.47 10.86 18.86
CA PHE A 492 6.24 11.44 18.32
C PHE A 492 4.96 10.74 18.82
N SER A 493 4.95 9.43 19.04
CA SER A 493 3.78 8.69 19.59
C SER A 493 3.39 9.17 20.98
N ARG A 494 4.35 9.71 21.75
CA ARG A 494 4.18 10.20 23.12
C ARG A 494 4.16 11.72 23.22
N GLY A 495 4.37 12.43 22.10
CA GLY A 495 4.61 13.87 22.04
C GLY A 495 3.43 14.78 22.39
N ASP A 496 3.74 16.03 22.70
CA ASP A 496 2.77 17.13 22.84
C ASP A 496 2.97 18.22 21.77
N ARG A 497 2.20 19.32 21.84
CA ARG A 497 2.21 20.38 20.82
C ARG A 497 3.54 21.12 20.69
N SER A 498 4.44 21.03 21.67
CA SER A 498 5.80 21.57 21.58
C SER A 498 6.72 20.79 20.62
N LEU A 499 6.28 19.63 20.09
CA LEU A 499 7.03 18.91 19.06
C LEU A 499 6.83 19.46 17.64
N ALA A 500 5.80 20.27 17.39
CA ALA A 500 5.54 20.79 16.03
C ALA A 500 6.71 21.64 15.47
N PRO A 501 7.35 22.54 16.25
CA PRO A 501 8.60 23.18 15.83
C PRO A 501 9.73 22.21 15.47
N VAL A 502 9.86 21.06 16.16
CA VAL A 502 10.86 20.03 15.82
C VAL A 502 10.57 19.41 14.45
N VAL A 503 9.29 19.13 14.14
CA VAL A 503 8.87 18.67 12.81
C VAL A 503 9.20 19.72 11.73
N LEU A 504 8.95 20.99 12.02
CA LEU A 504 9.25 22.10 11.09
C LEU A 504 10.77 22.23 10.82
N ARG A 505 11.60 22.29 11.87
CA ARG A 505 13.07 22.38 11.71
C ARG A 505 13.66 21.15 11.05
N ALA A 506 13.13 19.95 11.32
CA ALA A 506 13.56 18.73 10.63
C ALA A 506 13.20 18.76 9.13
N TYR A 507 12.05 19.35 8.76
CA TYR A 507 11.69 19.61 7.37
C TYR A 507 12.65 20.62 6.72
N ASP A 508 12.94 21.75 7.38
CA ASP A 508 13.89 22.77 6.90
C ASP A 508 15.30 22.19 6.69
N LYS A 509 15.73 21.28 7.57
CA LYS A 509 16.96 20.47 7.47
C LYS A 509 16.84 19.29 6.47
N GLY A 510 15.76 19.22 5.69
CA GLY A 510 15.54 18.33 4.55
C GLY A 510 15.19 16.87 4.86
N ALA A 511 14.76 16.56 6.09
CA ALA A 511 14.28 15.22 6.45
C ALA A 511 12.93 14.92 5.78
N LEU A 512 12.90 13.92 4.92
CA LEU A 512 11.71 13.43 4.20
C LEU A 512 11.83 11.92 4.02
N PHE A 513 10.70 11.23 3.98
CA PHE A 513 10.59 9.78 3.83
C PHE A 513 11.34 9.00 4.93
N ALA A 514 11.23 9.43 6.19
CA ALA A 514 11.90 8.79 7.32
C ALA A 514 11.43 7.33 7.59
N SER A 515 10.26 6.95 7.06
CA SER A 515 9.76 5.57 6.99
C SER A 515 10.54 4.66 6.03
N TRP A 516 11.32 5.23 5.11
CA TRP A 516 12.12 4.49 4.13
C TRP A 516 13.57 4.37 4.60
N LYS A 517 14.06 3.13 4.71
CA LYS A 517 15.40 2.83 5.24
C LYS A 517 16.53 3.61 4.55
N ASP A 518 16.45 3.79 3.23
CA ASP A 518 17.51 4.43 2.44
C ASP A 518 17.30 5.96 2.32
N HIS A 519 16.34 6.53 3.06
CA HIS A 519 16.08 7.97 3.21
C HIS A 519 16.08 8.46 4.67
N LEU A 520 16.02 7.56 5.64
CA LEU A 520 16.16 7.87 7.07
C LEU A 520 17.51 8.54 7.34
N ARG A 521 17.43 9.77 7.86
CA ARG A 521 18.54 10.52 8.47
C ARG A 521 18.07 10.96 9.85
N LEU A 522 18.85 10.70 10.89
CA LEU A 522 18.46 10.99 12.27
C LEU A 522 18.99 12.36 12.74
N GLU A 523 20.10 12.79 12.16
CA GLU A 523 20.82 14.03 12.46
C GLU A 523 19.92 15.28 12.35
N PRO A 524 19.10 15.47 11.29
CA PRO A 524 18.18 16.61 11.19
C PRO A 524 17.17 16.71 12.34
N TRP A 525 16.76 15.58 12.91
CA TRP A 525 15.81 15.54 14.01
C TRP A 525 16.49 15.82 15.35
N LEU A 526 17.69 15.27 15.57
CA LEU A 526 18.47 15.51 16.80
C LEU A 526 18.88 16.99 16.91
N GLU A 527 19.34 17.59 15.80
CA GLU A 527 19.60 19.03 15.75
C GLU A 527 18.34 19.86 16.05
N ALA A 528 17.19 19.48 15.49
CA ALA A 528 15.92 20.16 15.72
C ALA A 528 15.41 20.02 17.18
N MET A 529 15.71 18.90 17.85
CA MET A 529 15.42 18.69 19.29
C MET A 529 16.32 19.56 20.16
N GLU A 530 17.62 19.65 19.83
CA GLU A 530 18.60 20.48 20.55
C GLU A 530 18.31 21.97 20.37
N GLU A 531 17.92 22.41 19.16
CA GLU A 531 17.52 23.79 18.86
C GLU A 531 16.28 24.24 19.67
N GLU A 532 15.33 23.33 19.93
CA GLU A 532 14.17 23.61 20.80
C GLU A 532 14.45 23.40 22.30
N GLY A 533 15.64 22.93 22.68
CA GLY A 533 15.99 22.63 24.07
C GLY A 533 15.20 21.47 24.69
N LEU A 534 14.71 20.54 23.88
CA LEU A 534 13.90 19.39 24.30
C LEU A 534 14.77 18.14 24.45
N ASP A 535 14.88 17.56 25.65
CA ASP A 535 15.50 16.25 25.83
C ASP A 535 14.50 15.14 25.43
N PRO A 536 14.79 14.30 24.42
CA PRO A 536 13.89 13.21 24.03
C PRO A 536 13.64 12.19 25.13
N LYS A 537 14.49 12.13 26.17
CA LYS A 537 14.26 11.29 27.36
C LYS A 537 12.96 11.65 28.07
N ASP A 538 12.56 12.92 28.15
CA ASP A 538 11.33 13.33 28.83
C ASP A 538 10.07 12.77 28.14
N TYR A 539 10.15 12.56 26.83
CA TYR A 539 9.08 11.95 26.04
C TYR A 539 9.09 10.43 26.14
N LEU A 540 10.27 9.80 26.17
CA LEU A 540 10.44 8.34 26.22
C LEU A 540 10.37 7.75 27.65
N ALA A 541 10.51 8.57 28.69
CA ALA A 541 10.44 8.16 30.10
C ALA A 541 9.07 7.62 30.51
N GLU A 542 9.03 6.89 31.61
CA GLU A 542 7.80 6.47 32.30
C GLU A 542 7.00 7.69 32.78
N ARG A 543 5.66 7.59 32.73
CA ARG A 543 4.74 8.69 33.08
C ARG A 543 3.90 8.32 34.29
N ASP A 544 3.75 9.28 35.20
CA ASP A 544 2.75 9.24 36.26
C ASP A 544 1.35 8.96 35.66
N VAL A 545 0.63 8.06 36.30
CA VAL A 545 -0.72 7.64 35.90
C VAL A 545 -1.76 8.74 36.12
N ASP A 546 -1.55 9.62 37.10
CA ASP A 546 -2.48 10.71 37.44
C ASP A 546 -2.14 12.04 36.73
N ALA A 547 -0.94 12.16 36.16
CA ALA A 547 -0.57 13.28 35.30
C ALA A 547 -1.44 13.36 34.02
N PRO A 548 -1.63 14.56 33.44
CA PRO A 548 -2.34 14.74 32.19
C PRO A 548 -1.52 14.22 31.00
N LEU A 549 -2.19 13.56 30.06
CA LEU A 549 -1.62 13.12 28.79
C LEU A 549 -1.97 14.11 27.67
N PRO A 550 -1.12 14.31 26.65
CA PRO A 550 -1.39 15.24 25.55
C PRO A 550 -2.72 14.98 24.83
N TRP A 551 -3.10 13.71 24.73
CA TRP A 551 -4.31 13.21 24.08
C TRP A 551 -5.52 13.02 25.02
N ASP A 552 -5.48 13.44 26.30
CA ASP A 552 -6.62 13.25 27.24
C ASP A 552 -7.92 13.97 26.81
N HIS A 553 -7.82 14.94 25.89
CA HIS A 553 -8.94 15.65 25.29
C HIS A 553 -9.58 14.89 24.09
N LEU A 554 -8.95 13.83 23.59
CA LEU A 554 -9.44 12.96 22.52
C LEU A 554 -9.91 11.64 23.15
N THR A 555 -11.18 11.26 23.03
CA THR A 555 -11.66 9.98 23.55
C THR A 555 -11.88 8.95 22.46
N CYS A 556 -11.16 7.83 22.57
CA CYS A 556 -11.41 6.62 21.79
C CYS A 556 -12.58 5.77 22.32
N GLY A 557 -13.29 6.25 23.35
CA GLY A 557 -14.35 5.53 24.05
C GLY A 557 -13.87 4.52 25.10
N VAL A 558 -12.55 4.32 25.25
CA VAL A 558 -12.01 3.44 26.30
C VAL A 558 -11.65 4.27 27.53
N THR A 559 -12.30 3.98 28.66
CA THR A 559 -12.10 4.74 29.91
C THR A 559 -10.67 4.68 30.44
N LYS A 560 -10.16 5.78 31.01
CA LYS A 560 -8.90 5.78 31.79
C LYS A 560 -8.96 4.73 32.90
N LYS A 561 -10.13 4.44 33.49
CA LYS A 561 -10.32 3.33 34.44
C LYS A 561 -10.05 1.95 33.83
N PHE A 562 -10.57 1.62 32.65
CA PHE A 562 -10.26 0.35 31.97
C PHE A 562 -8.80 0.29 31.54
N LEU A 563 -8.28 1.38 30.96
CA LEU A 563 -6.87 1.47 30.59
C LEU A 563 -5.97 1.29 31.81
N LEU A 564 -6.28 1.89 32.96
CA LEU A 564 -5.57 1.62 34.21
C LEU A 564 -5.82 0.20 34.73
N THR A 565 -6.98 -0.41 34.53
CA THR A 565 -7.28 -1.79 34.97
C THR A 565 -6.54 -2.86 34.11
N GLU A 566 -6.16 -2.53 32.89
CA GLU A 566 -5.37 -3.39 32.00
C GLU A 566 -3.89 -3.00 31.93
N LEU A 567 -3.54 -1.71 32.14
CA LEU A 567 -2.21 -1.23 32.54
C LEU A 567 -1.84 -2.14 33.67
N LYS A 568 -2.79 -2.20 34.64
CA LYS A 568 -2.94 -3.14 35.72
C LYS A 568 -2.79 -4.59 35.18
N ARG A 569 -3.74 -5.52 35.03
CA ARG A 569 -3.56 -7.03 34.95
C ARG A 569 -2.26 -7.84 34.57
N SER A 570 -1.15 -7.26 34.11
CA SER A 570 0.05 -7.85 33.51
C SER A 570 1.36 -8.19 34.33
N ARG A 571 1.73 -7.67 35.54
CA ARG A 571 3.01 -7.96 36.31
C ARG A 571 2.87 -9.31 36.99
N GLU A 572 1.64 -9.63 37.37
CA GLU A 572 1.19 -10.97 37.74
C GLU A 572 0.87 -11.86 36.52
N GLY A 573 0.98 -11.35 35.30
CA GLY A 573 0.67 -12.09 34.08
C GLY A 573 -0.79 -12.54 33.95
N LYS A 574 -1.76 -11.90 34.63
CA LYS A 574 -3.16 -12.31 34.54
C LYS A 574 -3.73 -11.97 33.17
N LEU A 575 -4.45 -12.91 32.56
CA LEU A 575 -5.07 -12.73 31.25
C LEU A 575 -6.40 -11.98 31.36
N THR A 576 -6.84 -11.38 30.24
CA THR A 576 -8.18 -10.79 30.10
C THR A 576 -8.84 -11.38 28.86
N ASP A 577 -9.96 -12.06 29.07
CA ASP A 577 -10.68 -12.80 28.02
C ASP A 577 -11.35 -11.91 26.96
N ASP A 578 -11.56 -12.49 25.77
CA ASP A 578 -12.22 -11.85 24.64
C ASP A 578 -13.73 -11.65 24.89
N CYS A 579 -14.12 -10.39 25.11
CA CYS A 579 -15.50 -9.98 25.37
C CYS A 579 -16.43 -10.03 24.14
N ARG A 580 -15.99 -10.59 23.00
CA ARG A 580 -16.83 -10.92 21.85
C ARG A 580 -17.75 -12.11 22.13
N TYR A 581 -17.24 -13.13 22.84
CA TYR A 581 -17.96 -14.38 23.15
C TYR A 581 -18.12 -14.63 24.65
N LEU A 582 -17.39 -13.88 25.49
CA LEU A 582 -17.38 -14.01 26.95
C LEU A 582 -17.81 -12.69 27.62
N ALA A 583 -17.97 -12.72 28.95
CA ALA A 583 -18.54 -11.61 29.71
C ALA A 583 -17.88 -10.25 29.44
N CYS A 584 -18.71 -9.22 29.20
CA CYS A 584 -18.25 -7.87 28.88
C CYS A 584 -17.34 -7.29 29.98
N ARG A 585 -16.12 -6.90 29.62
CA ARG A 585 -15.11 -6.32 30.54
C ARG A 585 -15.30 -4.81 30.79
N ASN A 586 -16.49 -4.28 30.46
CA ASN A 586 -16.93 -2.88 30.64
C ASN A 586 -15.87 -1.81 30.35
N CYS A 587 -15.36 -1.77 29.12
CA CYS A 587 -14.28 -0.85 28.76
C CYS A 587 -14.70 0.62 28.56
N GLY A 588 -16.01 0.90 28.43
CA GLY A 588 -16.57 2.25 28.23
C GLY A 588 -17.10 2.54 26.82
N VAL A 589 -16.89 1.66 25.84
CA VAL A 589 -17.24 1.93 24.43
C VAL A 589 -18.72 1.69 24.11
N CYS A 590 -19.38 0.77 24.82
CA CYS A 590 -20.63 0.15 24.36
C CYS A 590 -21.81 0.43 25.32
N ASN A 591 -23.01 0.72 24.79
CA ASN A 591 -24.20 1.14 25.56
C ASN A 591 -25.28 0.04 25.76
N PHE A 592 -24.99 -1.23 25.43
CA PHE A 592 -25.93 -2.34 25.59
C PHE A 592 -25.94 -2.93 27.02
N ASP A 593 -27.00 -3.68 27.36
CA ASP A 593 -27.35 -4.21 28.70
C ASP A 593 -27.37 -3.16 29.82
N GLY A 594 -27.78 -1.93 29.53
CA GLY A 594 -27.84 -0.85 30.53
C GLY A 594 -26.46 -0.32 30.96
N ARG A 595 -25.45 -0.44 30.09
CA ARG A 595 -24.14 0.19 30.26
C ARG A 595 -24.15 1.59 29.65
N GLU A 596 -23.38 2.49 30.23
CA GLU A 596 -23.14 3.84 29.68
C GLU A 596 -21.88 3.83 28.81
N SER A 597 -21.87 4.67 27.77
CA SER A 597 -20.73 4.80 26.85
C SER A 597 -20.06 6.18 26.98
N GLU A 598 -18.74 6.20 26.89
CA GLU A 598 -17.92 7.42 26.75
C GLU A 598 -18.10 8.08 25.37
N LEU A 599 -18.79 7.43 24.43
CA LEU A 599 -19.21 7.99 23.13
C LEU A 599 -20.62 8.58 23.24
N VAL A 600 -20.81 9.49 24.21
CA VAL A 600 -22.11 9.97 24.70
C VAL A 600 -22.98 10.54 23.57
N LYS A 601 -22.42 11.33 22.66
CA LYS A 601 -23.17 11.95 21.55
C LYS A 601 -23.76 10.88 20.62
N GLN A 602 -22.97 9.86 20.27
CA GLN A 602 -23.39 8.81 19.33
C GLN A 602 -24.25 7.73 20.00
N ALA A 603 -24.03 7.50 21.30
CA ALA A 603 -24.79 6.55 22.11
C ALA A 603 -26.24 7.00 22.38
N ALA A 604 -26.60 8.25 22.06
CA ALA A 604 -27.96 8.76 22.10
C ALA A 604 -28.80 8.28 20.90
N ASP A 605 -28.18 8.23 19.70
CA ASP A 605 -28.86 7.92 18.44
C ASP A 605 -28.66 6.47 17.96
N ALA A 606 -27.63 5.76 18.47
CA ALA A 606 -27.27 4.42 18.02
C ALA A 606 -26.96 3.42 19.15
N GLU A 607 -27.29 2.14 18.92
CA GLU A 607 -26.84 1.03 19.76
C GLU A 607 -25.41 0.61 19.39
N ILE A 608 -24.46 0.91 20.27
CA ILE A 608 -23.04 0.61 20.16
C ILE A 608 -22.75 -0.70 20.90
N LYS A 609 -22.58 -1.78 20.15
CA LYS A 609 -22.20 -3.11 20.66
C LYS A 609 -21.35 -3.88 19.65
N PRO A 610 -20.66 -4.97 20.06
CA PRO A 610 -20.07 -5.89 19.11
C PRO A 610 -21.13 -6.47 18.16
N ARG A 611 -20.82 -6.52 16.86
CA ARG A 611 -21.64 -7.15 15.83
C ARG A 611 -20.81 -8.24 15.15
N VAL A 612 -21.24 -9.49 15.29
CA VAL A 612 -20.59 -10.68 14.72
C VAL A 612 -21.63 -11.49 13.95
N VAL A 613 -21.18 -12.22 12.92
CA VAL A 613 -22.08 -13.06 12.10
C VAL A 613 -22.60 -14.26 12.90
N CYS A 614 -21.68 -14.98 13.56
CA CYS A 614 -21.98 -16.17 14.33
C CYS A 614 -21.77 -15.95 15.83
N SER A 615 -22.66 -16.50 16.67
CA SER A 615 -22.57 -16.42 18.14
C SER A 615 -21.39 -17.21 18.72
N GLU A 616 -20.87 -18.17 17.95
CA GLU A 616 -19.63 -18.90 18.22
C GLU A 616 -18.81 -18.98 16.91
N ARG A 617 -17.53 -19.36 17.01
CA ARG A 617 -16.59 -19.42 15.88
C ARG A 617 -16.77 -20.68 15.03
N ASP A 618 -16.91 -20.54 13.72
CA ASP A 618 -17.10 -21.66 12.79
C ASP A 618 -15.87 -22.59 12.68
N GLN A 619 -14.67 -22.09 12.98
CA GLN A 619 -13.39 -22.82 12.94
C GLN A 619 -13.21 -23.75 14.16
N SER A 620 -14.21 -24.58 14.45
CA SER A 620 -14.33 -25.35 15.71
C SER A 620 -13.12 -26.25 16.02
N ASP A 621 -12.50 -26.88 15.01
CA ASP A 621 -11.32 -27.75 15.12
C ASP A 621 -9.99 -26.99 15.36
N ALA A 622 -9.94 -25.69 15.02
CA ALA A 622 -8.79 -24.82 15.26
C ALA A 622 -8.55 -24.60 16.77
N SER A 623 -9.61 -24.75 17.57
CA SER A 623 -9.68 -24.49 19.01
C SER A 623 -8.89 -25.47 19.88
N GLY A 624 -8.38 -26.57 19.32
CA GLY A 624 -7.69 -27.64 20.05
C GLY A 624 -6.49 -27.13 20.85
N GLY A 625 -6.67 -26.95 22.16
CA GLY A 625 -5.65 -26.46 23.10
C GLY A 625 -5.63 -24.95 23.36
N ALA A 626 -6.50 -24.14 22.72
CA ALA A 626 -6.45 -22.68 22.79
C ALA A 626 -7.63 -22.01 23.55
N ALA A 627 -8.68 -22.77 23.91
CA ALA A 627 -9.83 -22.27 24.66
C ALA A 627 -9.80 -22.77 26.12
N HIS A 628 -9.28 -21.95 27.04
CA HIS A 628 -9.21 -22.31 28.46
C HIS A 628 -10.52 -22.03 29.19
N GLN A 629 -11.32 -23.08 29.46
CA GLN A 629 -12.43 -23.01 30.42
C GLN A 629 -11.88 -23.16 31.84
N THR A 630 -11.92 -22.10 32.65
CA THR A 630 -11.66 -22.16 34.11
C THR A 630 -12.30 -20.98 34.83
N GLY A 631 -12.67 -21.16 36.12
CA GLY A 631 -13.50 -20.23 36.89
C GLY A 631 -12.78 -18.99 37.47
N VAL A 632 -13.59 -18.14 38.12
CA VAL A 632 -13.22 -16.79 38.62
C VAL A 632 -12.43 -16.82 39.94
N GLN A 633 -11.31 -16.06 40.02
CA GLN A 633 -10.93 -15.21 41.19
C GLN A 633 -9.71 -14.26 40.93
N THR A 634 -9.99 -12.94 40.84
CA THR A 634 -9.27 -11.72 41.35
C THR A 634 -7.72 -11.43 41.24
N GLU A 635 -7.38 -10.15 40.91
CA GLU A 635 -6.31 -9.21 41.44
C GLU A 635 -4.77 -9.52 41.54
N GLU A 636 -3.73 -8.67 41.32
CA GLU A 636 -3.24 -7.75 40.21
C GLU A 636 -1.86 -6.94 40.56
N PRO A 637 -1.01 -6.28 39.67
CA PRO A 637 -0.27 -6.56 38.35
C PRO A 637 0.72 -5.46 37.59
N GLU A 638 0.69 -5.23 36.20
CA GLU A 638 1.43 -4.42 35.06
C GLU A 638 2.57 -5.05 34.03
N THR A 639 2.90 -4.91 32.70
CA THR A 639 2.63 -4.06 31.49
C THR A 639 3.40 -4.46 30.10
N THR A 640 3.03 -4.08 28.81
CA THR A 640 3.86 -4.01 27.48
C THR A 640 3.32 -4.38 25.97
N VAL A 641 3.83 -3.81 24.82
CA VAL A 641 3.22 -3.65 23.43
C VAL A 641 4.06 -3.94 22.14
N ALA A 642 3.45 -4.40 21.02
CA ALA A 642 3.45 -3.79 19.64
C ALA A 642 2.70 -4.60 18.55
N ALA A 643 1.92 -3.92 17.69
CA ALA A 643 1.45 -4.44 16.38
C ALA A 643 0.92 -3.27 15.54
N ASP A 644 1.63 -2.96 14.46
CA ASP A 644 1.45 -1.73 13.69
C ASP A 644 0.69 -1.97 12.38
N ILE A 645 -0.07 -0.96 11.93
CA ILE A 645 -0.33 -0.78 10.49
C ILE A 645 0.82 0.06 9.91
N ALA A 646 2.04 -0.35 10.21
CA ALA A 646 3.21 0.10 9.47
C ALA A 646 3.13 -0.50 8.07
N THR A 647 3.66 0.24 7.09
CA THR A 647 3.97 -0.32 5.78
C THR A 647 4.76 -1.62 5.93
N THR A 648 4.51 -2.61 5.07
CA THR A 648 5.63 -3.47 4.66
C THR A 648 6.61 -2.58 3.89
N GLY A 649 7.49 -1.89 4.62
CA GLY A 649 8.46 -0.96 4.05
C GLY A 649 9.19 -1.63 2.90
N ALA A 650 9.33 -0.90 1.79
CA ALA A 650 9.69 -1.42 0.48
C ALA A 650 10.87 -2.39 0.54
N GLN A 651 10.56 -3.69 0.54
CA GLN A 651 11.56 -4.74 0.77
C GLN A 651 12.17 -5.17 -0.55
N ASP A 652 13.28 -4.50 -0.88
CA ASP A 652 14.12 -4.79 -2.02
C ASP A 652 13.35 -4.73 -3.36
N PHE A 653 12.66 -3.62 -3.63
CA PHE A 653 12.45 -3.23 -5.04
C PHE A 653 13.84 -3.05 -5.65
N PRO A 654 14.24 -3.84 -6.66
CA PRO A 654 15.47 -3.55 -7.38
C PRO A 654 15.26 -2.22 -8.10
N ALA A 655 16.08 -1.22 -7.81
CA ALA A 655 16.10 0.00 -8.60
C ALA A 655 16.18 -0.38 -10.09
N ALA A 656 15.17 0.06 -10.86
CA ALA A 656 15.11 -0.22 -12.28
C ALA A 656 16.29 0.49 -12.95
N THR A 657 17.41 -0.22 -13.13
CA THR A 657 18.60 0.37 -13.74
C THR A 657 18.27 0.71 -15.18
N ASP A 658 18.23 1.99 -15.51
CA ASP A 658 18.05 2.51 -16.88
C ASP A 658 19.22 2.11 -17.77
N ASP A 659 19.15 0.87 -18.24
CA ASP A 659 19.99 0.30 -19.27
C ASP A 659 19.09 -0.27 -20.38
N ALA A 660 18.16 0.57 -20.86
CA ALA A 660 17.33 0.35 -22.05
C ALA A 660 18.17 0.38 -23.35
N GLY A 661 19.39 -0.13 -23.30
CA GLY A 661 20.38 -0.12 -24.36
C GLY A 661 20.61 -1.50 -24.95
N VAL A 662 20.30 -1.63 -26.24
CA VAL A 662 20.71 -2.71 -27.16
C VAL A 662 20.48 -4.14 -26.63
N ILE A 663 19.33 -4.71 -26.98
CA ILE A 663 19.16 -6.17 -26.95
C ILE A 663 19.92 -6.76 -28.14
N GLU A 664 20.95 -7.57 -27.85
CA GLU A 664 21.67 -8.33 -28.88
C GLU A 664 20.82 -9.54 -29.32
N CYS A 665 20.76 -9.79 -30.63
CA CYS A 665 20.08 -10.95 -31.19
C CYS A 665 20.78 -12.25 -30.76
N ALA A 666 20.02 -13.21 -30.23
CA ALA A 666 20.53 -14.53 -29.87
C ALA A 666 20.38 -15.51 -31.06
N ASP A 667 21.49 -16.10 -31.48
CA ASP A 667 21.55 -17.06 -32.58
C ASP A 667 20.71 -18.32 -32.35
N PRO A 668 20.19 -18.95 -33.44
CA PRO A 668 19.38 -20.16 -33.36
C PRO A 668 20.23 -21.41 -33.08
N VAL A 669 20.52 -21.66 -31.80
CA VAL A 669 21.15 -22.92 -31.35
C VAL A 669 20.32 -24.14 -31.80
N GLY A 670 21.01 -25.17 -32.28
CA GLY A 670 20.44 -26.25 -33.09
C GLY A 670 19.35 -27.10 -32.42
N LYS A 671 18.47 -27.64 -33.26
CA LYS A 671 17.40 -28.57 -32.88
C LYS A 671 17.98 -29.85 -32.25
N SER A 672 17.53 -30.22 -31.05
CA SER A 672 17.50 -31.61 -30.60
C SER A 672 16.07 -32.13 -30.67
N SER A 673 15.89 -33.36 -31.14
CA SER A 673 14.57 -33.98 -31.32
C SER A 673 14.09 -34.65 -30.04
N THR A 674 12.95 -34.22 -29.51
CA THR A 674 12.26 -34.95 -28.44
C THR A 674 11.55 -36.19 -29.02
N PRO A 675 11.79 -37.41 -28.51
CA PRO A 675 11.03 -38.59 -28.93
C PRO A 675 9.56 -38.53 -28.46
N ALA A 676 8.70 -39.31 -29.11
CA ALA A 676 7.29 -39.43 -28.74
C ALA A 676 7.09 -40.13 -27.37
N PRO A 677 6.01 -39.83 -26.62
CA PRO A 677 5.78 -40.43 -25.32
C PRO A 677 5.22 -41.85 -25.42
N GLN A 678 6.00 -42.84 -24.98
CA GLN A 678 5.48 -44.17 -24.63
C GLN A 678 5.98 -44.62 -23.25
N GLU A 679 5.03 -45.10 -22.45
CA GLU A 679 5.15 -46.07 -21.35
C GLU A 679 6.38 -45.97 -20.41
N ARG A 680 6.21 -45.23 -19.31
CA ARG A 680 6.95 -45.45 -18.05
C ARG A 680 6.13 -45.02 -16.83
N SER A 681 4.98 -45.68 -16.66
CA SER A 681 4.23 -45.66 -15.40
C SER A 681 4.88 -46.61 -14.38
N GLN A 682 4.57 -46.37 -13.09
CA GLN A 682 4.99 -47.15 -11.92
C GLN A 682 6.45 -46.97 -11.44
N GLN A 683 6.62 -47.11 -10.11
CA GLN A 683 7.88 -47.13 -9.35
C GLN A 683 8.80 -45.88 -9.38
N ARG A 684 8.37 -44.80 -8.72
CA ARG A 684 9.27 -43.95 -7.91
C ARG A 684 8.62 -43.61 -6.56
N GLY A 685 9.42 -43.67 -5.49
CA GLY A 685 8.96 -43.49 -4.11
C GLY A 685 8.72 -42.03 -3.70
N GLN A 686 8.20 -41.86 -2.48
CA GLN A 686 7.85 -40.56 -1.89
C GLN A 686 9.08 -39.65 -1.71
N GLY A 687 9.31 -38.79 -2.70
CA GLY A 687 10.43 -37.84 -2.71
C GLY A 687 10.48 -36.96 -3.96
N GLY A 688 9.36 -36.84 -4.67
CA GLY A 688 9.27 -36.00 -5.86
C GLY A 688 9.37 -34.51 -5.53
N ARG A 689 9.88 -33.73 -6.48
CA ARG A 689 9.52 -32.30 -6.55
C ARG A 689 7.99 -32.20 -6.66
N PRO A 690 7.35 -31.13 -6.18
CA PRO A 690 5.94 -30.88 -6.47
C PRO A 690 5.72 -30.97 -7.98
N LEU A 691 4.56 -31.51 -8.40
CA LEU A 691 4.11 -31.34 -9.77
C LEU A 691 3.55 -29.90 -9.93
N PRO A 692 3.55 -29.33 -11.14
CA PRO A 692 2.72 -28.16 -11.44
C PRO A 692 1.24 -28.46 -11.09
N PRO A 693 0.44 -27.44 -10.76
CA PRO A 693 -1.00 -27.64 -10.66
C PRO A 693 -1.54 -28.16 -12.01
N ASP A 694 -2.47 -29.12 -11.96
CA ASP A 694 -3.25 -29.43 -13.15
C ASP A 694 -4.22 -28.28 -13.42
N ILE A 695 -4.20 -27.77 -14.65
CA ILE A 695 -5.00 -26.64 -15.10
C ILE A 695 -5.98 -27.05 -16.22
N GLY A 696 -5.96 -28.32 -16.66
CA GLY A 696 -6.84 -28.85 -17.69
C GLY A 696 -6.98 -27.94 -18.92
N GLU A 697 -8.24 -27.66 -19.29
CA GLU A 697 -8.64 -26.83 -20.43
C GLU A 697 -8.07 -25.40 -20.41
N LEU A 698 -7.59 -24.88 -19.27
CA LEU A 698 -6.94 -23.57 -19.23
C LEU A 698 -5.64 -23.56 -20.06
N SER A 699 -5.01 -24.71 -20.28
CA SER A 699 -3.80 -24.84 -21.10
C SER A 699 -4.07 -24.90 -22.62
N ASP A 700 -5.33 -25.11 -23.01
CA ASP A 700 -5.74 -25.34 -24.40
C ASP A 700 -5.60 -24.10 -25.27
N LYS A 701 -5.57 -24.33 -26.59
CA LYS A 701 -5.35 -23.30 -27.60
C LYS A 701 -6.25 -23.55 -28.81
N ALA A 702 -7.42 -22.95 -28.81
CA ALA A 702 -8.31 -22.92 -29.97
C ALA A 702 -7.82 -21.89 -31.00
N CYS A 703 -7.51 -20.67 -30.55
CA CYS A 703 -7.20 -19.55 -31.44
C CYS A 703 -5.96 -18.76 -31.00
N HIS A 704 -5.41 -17.97 -31.92
CA HIS A 704 -4.26 -17.09 -31.72
C HIS A 704 -4.49 -15.81 -32.53
N TYR A 705 -4.47 -14.66 -31.85
CA TYR A 705 -4.73 -13.36 -32.47
C TYR A 705 -3.59 -12.40 -32.19
N ARG A 706 -3.33 -11.50 -33.14
CA ARG A 706 -2.63 -10.25 -32.90
C ARG A 706 -3.65 -9.12 -32.75
N ILE A 707 -3.55 -8.38 -31.67
CA ILE A 707 -4.36 -7.21 -31.38
C ILE A 707 -3.46 -5.99 -31.62
N TRP A 708 -3.81 -5.19 -32.62
CA TRP A 708 -3.16 -3.94 -32.98
C TRP A 708 -3.82 -2.76 -32.26
N HIS A 709 -3.04 -1.86 -31.67
CA HIS A 709 -3.56 -0.75 -30.87
C HIS A 709 -2.68 0.50 -30.93
N SER A 710 -3.26 1.65 -30.55
CA SER A 710 -2.51 2.88 -30.25
C SER A 710 -2.03 2.91 -28.79
N LYS A 711 -1.11 3.83 -28.48
CA LYS A 711 -0.59 4.17 -27.15
C LYS A 711 -0.26 5.67 -27.15
N LEU A 712 -1.29 6.50 -27.01
CA LEU A 712 -1.23 7.96 -27.15
C LEU A 712 -1.41 8.67 -25.80
N GLU A 713 -1.33 10.00 -25.82
CA GLU A 713 -1.67 10.88 -24.70
C GLU A 713 -0.97 10.49 -23.40
N GLU A 714 -1.69 10.27 -22.29
CA GLU A 714 -1.08 9.85 -21.02
C GLU A 714 -0.60 8.40 -21.04
N THR A 715 -1.24 7.51 -21.80
CA THR A 715 -0.83 6.09 -21.85
C THR A 715 0.58 5.89 -22.39
N ARG A 716 1.13 6.86 -23.14
CA ARG A 716 2.54 6.84 -23.60
C ARG A 716 3.54 6.72 -22.45
N PHE A 717 3.17 7.18 -21.25
CA PHE A 717 3.98 7.12 -20.04
C PHE A 717 3.99 5.76 -19.34
N LEU A 718 3.13 4.81 -19.75
CA LEU A 718 3.20 3.44 -19.26
C LEU A 718 4.48 2.75 -19.76
N SER A 719 5.24 2.17 -18.84
CA SER A 719 6.35 1.28 -19.15
C SER A 719 5.87 -0.05 -19.75
N PRO A 720 6.75 -0.84 -20.39
CA PRO A 720 6.39 -2.15 -20.93
C PRO A 720 5.87 -3.14 -19.88
N ILE A 721 6.26 -3.01 -18.61
CA ILE A 721 5.86 -3.93 -17.52
C ILE A 721 4.46 -3.58 -17.02
N GLU A 722 4.20 -2.30 -16.79
CA GLU A 722 2.89 -1.79 -16.38
C GLU A 722 1.84 -2.09 -17.45
N LEU A 723 2.19 -1.87 -18.74
CA LEU A 723 1.33 -2.24 -19.86
C LEU A 723 1.04 -3.75 -19.91
N GLN A 724 2.01 -4.62 -19.62
CA GLN A 724 1.79 -6.06 -19.54
C GLN A 724 0.80 -6.45 -18.43
N SER A 725 0.97 -5.91 -17.23
CA SER A 725 0.03 -6.14 -16.11
C SER A 725 -1.36 -5.61 -16.45
N PHE A 726 -1.43 -4.40 -17.01
CA PHE A 726 -2.67 -3.73 -17.35
C PHE A 726 -3.49 -4.45 -18.44
N ILE A 727 -2.84 -4.93 -19.51
CA ILE A 727 -3.49 -5.78 -20.53
C ILE A 727 -4.01 -7.08 -19.91
N GLY A 728 -3.30 -7.67 -18.95
CA GLY A 728 -3.78 -8.80 -18.16
C GLY A 728 -5.10 -8.50 -17.43
N ARG A 729 -5.22 -7.32 -16.80
CA ARG A 729 -6.46 -6.88 -16.13
C ARG A 729 -7.58 -6.58 -17.13
N ILE A 730 -7.29 -5.95 -18.28
CA ILE A 730 -8.27 -5.75 -19.37
C ILE A 730 -8.85 -7.08 -19.84
N LEU A 731 -8.01 -8.07 -20.14
CA LEU A 731 -8.44 -9.38 -20.62
C LEU A 731 -9.33 -10.11 -19.60
N ARG A 732 -9.08 -9.95 -18.29
CA ARG A 732 -9.95 -10.45 -17.20
C ARG A 732 -11.30 -9.72 -17.18
N ARG A 733 -11.31 -8.38 -17.17
CA ARG A 733 -12.54 -7.55 -17.12
C ARG A 733 -13.45 -7.79 -18.33
N ALA A 734 -12.86 -7.90 -19.53
CA ALA A 734 -13.54 -8.26 -20.78
C ALA A 734 -13.95 -9.75 -20.88
N LYS A 735 -13.65 -10.56 -19.84
CA LYS A 735 -13.96 -11.99 -19.72
C LYS A 735 -13.42 -12.85 -20.88
N ILE A 736 -12.30 -12.42 -21.47
CA ILE A 736 -11.67 -13.07 -22.62
C ILE A 736 -11.15 -14.46 -22.23
N PRO A 737 -11.44 -15.53 -23.01
CA PRO A 737 -11.03 -16.90 -22.67
C PRO A 737 -9.54 -17.15 -22.98
N VAL A 738 -8.64 -16.45 -22.30
CA VAL A 738 -7.18 -16.56 -22.50
C VAL A 738 -6.66 -17.96 -22.13
N SER A 739 -5.68 -18.44 -22.89
CA SER A 739 -4.91 -19.68 -22.65
C SER A 739 -3.74 -19.44 -21.70
N TYR A 740 -3.41 -20.41 -20.84
CA TYR A 740 -2.40 -20.31 -19.79
C TYR A 740 -1.22 -21.28 -20.01
N SER A 741 -0.09 -21.00 -19.35
CA SER A 741 1.09 -21.87 -19.34
C SER A 741 0.95 -23.02 -18.32
N ALA A 742 1.37 -24.23 -18.68
CA ALA A 742 1.36 -25.41 -17.80
C ALA A 742 2.54 -25.42 -16.81
N GLY A 743 2.82 -24.27 -16.18
CA GLY A 743 3.90 -24.09 -15.21
C GLY A 743 3.42 -24.15 -13.75
N PHE A 744 4.35 -24.13 -12.80
CA PHE A 744 4.02 -23.98 -11.37
C PHE A 744 3.24 -22.70 -11.06
N HIS A 745 3.42 -21.67 -11.89
CA HIS A 745 2.63 -20.45 -11.91
C HIS A 745 2.09 -20.31 -13.34
N PRO A 746 0.83 -20.70 -13.57
CA PRO A 746 0.18 -20.52 -14.87
C PRO A 746 0.07 -19.03 -15.19
N LEU A 747 0.71 -18.62 -16.28
CA LEU A 747 0.66 -17.24 -16.77
C LEU A 747 -0.16 -17.18 -18.07
N PRO A 748 -0.95 -16.12 -18.30
CA PRO A 748 -1.68 -15.93 -19.53
C PRO A 748 -0.71 -15.85 -20.72
N ARG A 749 -1.04 -16.53 -21.82
CA ARG A 749 -0.20 -16.61 -23.03
C ARG A 749 -0.36 -15.37 -23.90
N VAL A 750 0.15 -14.25 -23.38
CA VAL A 750 0.29 -12.98 -24.10
C VAL A 750 1.76 -12.80 -24.51
N SER A 751 2.01 -12.13 -25.64
CA SER A 751 3.35 -11.79 -26.13
C SER A 751 3.31 -10.45 -26.84
N PHE A 752 4.35 -9.61 -26.74
CA PHE A 752 4.31 -8.21 -27.16
C PHE A 752 5.27 -7.91 -28.31
N GLY A 753 5.06 -6.77 -28.97
CA GLY A 753 6.02 -6.17 -29.90
C GLY A 753 7.33 -5.75 -29.23
N ARG A 754 8.16 -4.98 -29.96
CA ARG A 754 9.34 -4.33 -29.37
C ARG A 754 8.90 -3.32 -28.31
N ALA A 755 9.56 -3.29 -27.17
CA ALA A 755 9.31 -2.30 -26.13
C ALA A 755 9.76 -0.90 -26.61
N LEU A 756 8.83 0.07 -26.61
CA LEU A 756 9.16 1.50 -26.67
C LEU A 756 9.64 2.01 -25.30
N SER A 757 10.45 3.08 -25.32
CA SER A 757 10.73 3.88 -24.13
C SER A 757 9.45 4.52 -23.57
N VAL A 758 9.45 4.77 -22.26
CA VAL A 758 8.47 5.63 -21.58
C VAL A 758 8.46 7.01 -22.25
N GLY A 759 7.28 7.64 -22.35
CA GLY A 759 7.11 8.94 -22.98
C GLY A 759 6.94 8.91 -24.51
N VAL A 760 7.38 7.85 -25.19
CA VAL A 760 7.21 7.68 -26.64
C VAL A 760 5.78 7.22 -26.94
N ALA A 761 5.08 7.97 -27.80
CA ALA A 761 3.73 7.65 -28.25
C ALA A 761 3.75 6.66 -29.44
N SER A 762 2.63 6.04 -29.73
CA SER A 762 2.52 5.07 -30.83
C SER A 762 1.13 5.03 -31.44
N GLU A 763 1.04 5.20 -32.75
CA GLU A 763 -0.15 4.87 -33.54
C GLU A 763 -0.27 3.36 -33.78
N ARG A 764 0.82 2.58 -33.66
CA ARG A 764 0.82 1.14 -33.99
C ARG A 764 1.76 0.32 -33.11
N GLU A 765 1.20 -0.17 -32.01
CA GLU A 765 1.72 -1.33 -31.29
C GLU A 765 0.89 -2.59 -31.58
N TRP A 766 1.39 -3.73 -31.10
CA TRP A 766 0.60 -4.95 -30.98
C TRP A 766 1.01 -5.84 -29.82
N PHE A 767 0.06 -6.66 -29.39
CA PHE A 767 0.29 -7.87 -28.61
C PHE A 767 -0.44 -9.06 -29.24
N ASN A 768 0.13 -10.26 -29.14
CA ASN A 768 -0.55 -11.50 -29.52
C ASN A 768 -1.08 -12.21 -28.28
N VAL A 769 -2.27 -12.80 -28.37
CA VAL A 769 -2.93 -13.57 -27.32
C VAL A 769 -3.40 -14.93 -27.86
N PHE A 770 -3.20 -16.00 -27.09
CA PHE A 770 -3.83 -17.30 -27.34
C PHE A 770 -5.14 -17.42 -26.56
N LEU A 771 -6.20 -17.92 -27.20
CA LEU A 771 -7.47 -18.22 -26.55
C LEU A 771 -7.68 -19.74 -26.42
N ARG A 772 -8.27 -20.17 -25.31
CA ARG A 772 -8.62 -21.58 -25.02
C ARG A 772 -9.98 -22.00 -25.58
N ARG A 773 -10.80 -21.05 -26.02
CA ARG A 773 -12.08 -21.26 -26.72
C ARG A 773 -12.07 -20.51 -28.05
N GLU A 774 -12.86 -20.99 -29.01
CA GLU A 774 -13.13 -20.23 -30.24
C GLU A 774 -13.92 -18.96 -29.90
N MET A 775 -13.59 -17.88 -30.60
CA MET A 775 -14.16 -16.53 -30.46
C MET A 775 -13.81 -15.76 -31.73
N GLY A 776 -14.76 -15.06 -32.35
CA GLY A 776 -14.52 -14.33 -33.60
C GLY A 776 -13.53 -13.16 -33.43
N PRO A 777 -12.78 -12.75 -34.47
CA PRO A 777 -11.93 -11.54 -34.39
C PRO A 777 -12.73 -10.27 -34.06
N GLN A 778 -13.96 -10.18 -34.58
CA GLN A 778 -14.90 -9.09 -34.28
C GLN A 778 -15.47 -9.20 -32.86
N GLU A 779 -15.91 -10.39 -32.45
CA GLU A 779 -16.40 -10.67 -31.09
C GLU A 779 -15.35 -10.33 -30.01
N LEU A 780 -14.09 -10.71 -30.26
CA LEU A 780 -12.94 -10.34 -29.41
C LEU A 780 -12.73 -8.81 -29.36
N ALA A 781 -12.95 -8.11 -30.47
CA ALA A 781 -12.84 -6.65 -30.51
C ALA A 781 -13.97 -5.98 -29.72
N GLU A 782 -15.22 -6.40 -29.95
CA GLU A 782 -16.43 -5.89 -29.27
C GLU A 782 -16.38 -6.13 -27.76
N HIS A 783 -15.86 -7.28 -27.31
CA HIS A 783 -15.61 -7.55 -25.90
C HIS A 783 -14.51 -6.67 -25.27
N LEU A 784 -13.48 -6.29 -26.03
CA LEU A 784 -12.33 -5.53 -25.51
C LEU A 784 -12.61 -4.03 -25.40
N MET A 785 -13.26 -3.43 -26.41
CA MET A 785 -13.44 -1.97 -26.53
C MET A 785 -13.95 -1.27 -25.25
N PRO A 786 -14.95 -1.77 -24.49
CA PRO A 786 -15.48 -1.09 -23.31
C PRO A 786 -14.51 -1.00 -22.11
N TYR A 787 -13.37 -1.69 -22.15
CA TYR A 787 -12.45 -1.83 -21.03
C TYR A 787 -11.11 -1.11 -21.25
N LEU A 788 -10.89 -0.57 -22.45
CA LEU A 788 -9.70 0.19 -22.82
C LEU A 788 -9.75 1.60 -22.19
N PRO A 789 -8.61 2.18 -21.78
CA PRO A 789 -8.55 3.55 -21.30
C PRO A 789 -8.47 4.55 -22.47
N GLU A 790 -8.67 5.82 -22.15
CA GLU A 790 -8.31 6.95 -23.01
C GLU A 790 -6.86 6.85 -23.50
N GLY A 791 -6.54 7.36 -24.70
CA GLY A 791 -5.25 7.19 -25.38
C GLY A 791 -4.94 5.78 -25.95
N PHE A 792 -5.67 4.72 -25.55
CA PHE A 792 -5.46 3.34 -26.02
C PHE A 792 -6.61 2.88 -26.94
N ASN A 793 -6.45 3.06 -28.25
CA ASN A 793 -7.47 2.68 -29.23
C ASN A 793 -7.19 1.29 -29.82
N LEU A 794 -8.21 0.43 -29.88
CA LEU A 794 -8.15 -0.83 -30.64
C LEU A 794 -8.29 -0.54 -32.13
N LEU A 795 -7.33 -1.00 -32.94
CA LEU A 795 -7.28 -0.73 -34.37
C LEU A 795 -7.67 -1.92 -35.23
N MET A 796 -7.22 -3.13 -34.88
CA MET A 796 -7.46 -4.35 -35.65
C MET A 796 -7.21 -5.62 -34.83
N VAL A 797 -7.97 -6.68 -35.12
CA VAL A 797 -7.69 -8.05 -34.66
C VAL A 797 -7.32 -8.91 -35.87
N GLU A 798 -6.09 -9.40 -35.91
CA GLU A 798 -5.51 -10.20 -37.00
C GLU A 798 -5.39 -11.68 -36.54
N THR A 799 -5.94 -12.63 -37.30
CA THR A 799 -5.83 -14.06 -37.00
C THR A 799 -4.43 -14.59 -37.35
N LEU A 800 -3.73 -15.15 -36.36
CA LEU A 800 -2.39 -15.71 -36.50
C LEU A 800 -2.40 -17.24 -36.59
N SER A 801 -1.35 -17.83 -37.19
CA SER A 801 -1.20 -19.28 -37.19
C SER A 801 -0.68 -19.81 -35.84
N MET A 802 -1.14 -21.00 -35.45
CA MET A 802 -0.81 -21.64 -34.17
C MET A 802 0.65 -22.15 -34.07
N SER A 803 1.33 -22.27 -35.22
CA SER A 803 2.56 -23.03 -35.40
C SER A 803 3.83 -22.22 -35.70
N LYS A 804 3.72 -20.89 -35.89
CA LYS A 804 4.86 -20.03 -36.29
C LYS A 804 5.30 -19.13 -35.13
N LYS A 805 6.61 -18.99 -34.94
CA LYS A 805 7.19 -17.90 -34.12
C LYS A 805 6.90 -16.58 -34.83
N GLN A 806 6.27 -15.65 -34.13
CA GLN A 806 5.87 -14.37 -34.72
C GLN A 806 7.09 -13.47 -34.95
N LYS A 807 7.08 -12.74 -36.08
CA LYS A 807 8.11 -11.75 -36.40
C LYS A 807 7.92 -10.48 -35.57
N GLN A 808 9.05 -9.86 -35.24
CA GLN A 808 9.12 -8.45 -34.83
C GLN A 808 9.31 -7.56 -36.07
N ALA A 809 9.10 -6.26 -35.91
CA ALA A 809 9.41 -5.29 -36.94
C ALA A 809 10.92 -5.23 -37.24
N VAL A 810 11.27 -5.18 -38.52
CA VAL A 810 12.64 -4.99 -39.03
C VAL A 810 12.94 -3.52 -39.34
N ALA A 811 11.92 -2.68 -39.53
CA ALA A 811 12.04 -1.23 -39.55
C ALA A 811 10.80 -0.58 -38.94
N GLU A 812 10.91 0.66 -38.47
CA GLU A 812 9.82 1.42 -37.85
C GLU A 812 9.87 2.90 -38.29
N ASP A 813 8.72 3.48 -38.62
CA ASP A 813 8.57 4.90 -39.01
C ASP A 813 8.08 5.70 -37.79
N PHE A 814 8.68 6.87 -37.55
CA PHE A 814 8.35 7.79 -36.46
C PHE A 814 8.19 9.22 -36.97
N VAL A 815 7.38 10.02 -36.27
CA VAL A 815 7.40 11.48 -36.37
C VAL A 815 7.97 12.05 -35.07
N LEU A 816 8.94 12.95 -35.20
CA LEU A 816 9.48 13.79 -34.13
C LEU A 816 8.89 15.20 -34.29
N GLU A 817 7.99 15.58 -33.40
CA GLU A 817 7.35 16.91 -33.32
C GLU A 817 8.07 17.76 -32.26
N TYR A 818 8.47 18.99 -32.63
CA TYR A 818 9.17 19.92 -31.74
C TYR A 818 8.21 20.96 -31.15
N LEU A 819 8.27 21.13 -29.83
CA LEU A 819 7.43 22.05 -29.03
C LEU A 819 8.19 23.36 -28.73
N GLU A 820 8.89 23.86 -29.75
CA GLU A 820 9.76 25.04 -29.73
C GLU A 820 9.44 25.98 -30.91
N ASP A 821 10.05 27.17 -30.94
CA ASP A 821 9.86 28.13 -32.03
C ASP A 821 10.60 27.73 -33.31
N SER A 822 10.05 28.13 -34.48
CA SER A 822 10.48 27.68 -35.81
C SER A 822 11.98 27.78 -36.06
N ASP A 823 12.59 28.84 -35.53
CA ASP A 823 13.98 29.19 -35.81
C ASP A 823 14.95 28.30 -35.03
N ILE A 824 14.53 27.80 -33.86
CA ILE A 824 15.22 26.77 -33.09
C ILE A 824 15.06 25.41 -33.80
N VAL A 825 13.84 25.09 -34.23
CA VAL A 825 13.56 23.81 -34.92
C VAL A 825 14.32 23.70 -36.24
N ALA A 826 14.51 24.79 -36.98
CA ALA A 826 15.33 24.82 -38.18
C ALA A 826 16.79 24.37 -37.92
N ALA A 827 17.37 24.74 -36.77
CA ALA A 827 18.69 24.26 -36.35
C ALA A 827 18.67 22.76 -36.01
N ARG A 828 17.66 22.29 -35.25
CA ARG A 828 17.49 20.86 -34.91
C ARG A 828 17.33 19.97 -36.13
N CYS A 829 16.58 20.41 -37.14
CA CYS A 829 16.47 19.72 -38.43
C CYS A 829 17.80 19.72 -39.20
N GLY A 830 18.64 20.75 -39.03
CA GLY A 830 20.02 20.78 -39.53
C GLY A 830 20.92 19.72 -38.89
N GLU A 831 20.81 19.50 -37.57
CA GLU A 831 21.55 18.45 -36.84
C GLU A 831 21.24 17.05 -37.41
N TRP A 832 19.99 16.77 -37.78
CA TRP A 832 19.61 15.54 -38.50
C TRP A 832 20.22 15.43 -39.90
N ALA A 833 20.21 16.52 -40.67
CA ALA A 833 20.81 16.55 -42.01
C ALA A 833 22.33 16.31 -41.97
N GLU A 834 23.03 16.89 -40.99
CA GLU A 834 24.44 16.60 -40.74
C GLU A 834 24.68 15.12 -40.42
N VAL A 835 23.87 14.52 -39.55
CA VAL A 835 24.01 13.10 -39.21
C VAL A 835 23.75 12.22 -40.43
N MET A 836 22.73 12.53 -41.24
CA MET A 836 22.46 11.79 -42.48
C MET A 836 23.61 11.87 -43.50
N ALA A 837 24.38 12.96 -43.51
CA ALA A 837 25.55 13.15 -44.37
C ALA A 837 26.83 12.45 -43.88
N ARG A 838 26.87 11.92 -42.65
CA ARG A 838 28.02 11.17 -42.11
C ARG A 838 27.98 9.71 -42.57
N GLU A 839 29.16 9.12 -42.85
CA GLU A 839 29.30 7.69 -43.14
C GLU A 839 29.15 6.82 -41.87
N SER A 840 29.55 7.35 -40.71
CA SER A 840 29.61 6.65 -39.43
C SER A 840 29.32 7.60 -38.26
N MET A 841 28.67 7.09 -37.22
CA MET A 841 28.41 7.80 -35.97
C MET A 841 28.59 6.83 -34.78
N PRO A 842 29.83 6.62 -34.31
CA PRO A 842 30.11 5.70 -33.20
C PRO A 842 29.64 6.28 -31.87
N TRP A 843 28.62 5.66 -31.26
CA TRP A 843 28.23 5.89 -29.87
C TRP A 843 28.79 4.80 -28.96
N THR A 844 29.38 5.19 -27.83
CA THR A 844 29.97 4.28 -26.85
C THR A 844 29.26 4.39 -25.51
N ARG A 845 29.03 3.24 -24.87
CA ARG A 845 28.48 3.15 -23.50
C ARG A 845 29.23 2.15 -22.65
N MET A 846 29.15 2.34 -21.33
CA MET A 846 29.50 1.30 -20.37
C MET A 846 28.40 0.24 -20.28
N THR A 847 28.78 -1.01 -20.04
CA THR A 847 27.87 -2.13 -19.75
C THR A 847 28.46 -3.01 -18.64
N LYS A 848 27.66 -3.95 -18.12
CA LYS A 848 28.12 -4.96 -17.14
C LYS A 848 29.23 -5.90 -17.66
N LYS A 849 29.61 -5.81 -18.94
CA LYS A 849 30.74 -6.52 -19.57
C LYS A 849 31.90 -5.58 -19.98
N GLY A 850 31.89 -4.33 -19.52
CA GLY A 850 32.82 -3.29 -19.96
C GLY A 850 32.23 -2.39 -21.05
N GLU A 851 33.10 -1.59 -21.66
CA GLU A 851 32.76 -0.61 -22.69
C GLU A 851 32.31 -1.27 -24.00
N ARG A 852 31.29 -0.70 -24.66
CA ARG A 852 30.75 -1.18 -25.93
C ARG A 852 30.39 -0.01 -26.85
N THR A 853 31.13 0.10 -27.95
CA THR A 853 30.82 1.00 -29.07
C THR A 853 29.80 0.37 -30.02
N THR A 854 28.96 1.22 -30.61
CA THR A 854 27.96 0.88 -31.62
C THR A 854 27.91 2.04 -32.60
N ASP A 855 28.12 1.79 -33.89
CA ASP A 855 27.76 2.77 -34.91
C ASP A 855 26.22 2.87 -34.96
N ILE A 856 25.69 4.08 -34.77
CA ILE A 856 24.25 4.33 -34.85
C ILE A 856 23.83 4.86 -36.23
N ARG A 857 24.77 5.31 -37.06
CA ARG A 857 24.45 5.87 -38.38
C ARG A 857 23.69 4.89 -39.28
N PRO A 858 24.07 3.59 -39.38
CA PRO A 858 23.32 2.62 -40.19
C PRO A 858 21.89 2.35 -39.70
N LEU A 859 21.57 2.69 -38.45
CA LEU A 859 20.22 2.50 -37.90
C LEU A 859 19.23 3.58 -38.38
N ILE A 860 19.71 4.67 -38.99
CA ILE A 860 18.89 5.81 -39.45
C ILE A 860 18.74 5.72 -40.97
N ALA A 861 17.67 5.08 -41.43
CA ALA A 861 17.42 4.86 -42.86
C ALA A 861 16.87 6.11 -43.57
N GLN A 862 16.08 6.93 -42.87
CA GLN A 862 15.50 8.18 -43.38
C GLN A 862 15.39 9.19 -42.24
N ALA A 863 15.67 10.47 -42.52
CA ALA A 863 15.37 11.59 -41.63
C ALA A 863 15.15 12.83 -42.49
N GLU A 864 13.89 13.25 -42.64
CA GLU A 864 13.47 14.32 -43.57
C GLU A 864 12.49 15.29 -42.89
N PRO A 865 12.57 16.62 -43.13
CA PRO A 865 11.62 17.57 -42.56
C PRO A 865 10.18 17.34 -43.03
N GLU A 866 9.25 17.26 -42.08
CA GLU A 866 7.82 17.12 -42.32
C GLU A 866 7.11 18.40 -41.84
N GLY A 867 6.96 19.37 -42.75
CA GLY A 867 6.45 20.70 -42.42
C GLY A 867 7.48 21.59 -41.73
N MET A 868 7.04 22.51 -40.86
CA MET A 868 7.90 23.51 -40.21
C MET A 868 8.31 23.17 -38.77
N LYS A 869 7.70 22.17 -38.12
CA LYS A 869 7.96 21.81 -36.72
C LYS A 869 8.12 20.30 -36.48
N SER A 870 8.40 19.51 -37.51
CA SER A 870 8.51 18.06 -37.38
C SER A 870 9.51 17.42 -38.35
N MET A 871 10.00 16.24 -37.98
CA MET A 871 10.86 15.37 -38.80
C MET A 871 10.19 14.00 -38.95
N SER A 872 10.12 13.50 -40.19
CA SER A 872 9.78 12.12 -40.51
C SER A 872 11.05 11.26 -40.45
N LEU A 873 11.04 10.24 -39.61
CA LEU A 873 12.20 9.39 -39.31
C LEU A 873 11.90 7.92 -39.63
N ARG A 874 12.83 7.19 -40.25
CA ARG A 874 12.78 5.72 -40.34
C ARG A 874 14.02 5.12 -39.70
N PHE A 875 13.81 4.17 -38.80
CA PHE A 875 14.89 3.38 -38.22
C PHE A 875 14.87 1.93 -38.75
N ASP A 876 16.05 1.40 -39.06
CA ASP A 876 16.27 0.01 -39.48
C ASP A 876 16.83 -0.80 -38.29
N TRP A 877 16.18 -1.93 -38.02
CA TRP A 877 16.45 -2.84 -36.90
C TRP A 877 16.89 -4.24 -37.34
N THR A 878 17.26 -4.42 -38.62
CA THR A 878 17.58 -5.72 -39.23
C THR A 878 18.76 -6.39 -38.53
N ASP A 879 19.85 -5.66 -38.32
CA ASP A 879 21.06 -6.18 -37.65
C ASP A 879 21.08 -5.92 -36.13
N LYS A 880 20.59 -4.75 -35.69
CA LYS A 880 20.76 -4.25 -34.32
C LYS A 880 19.67 -3.26 -33.93
N TYR A 881 19.48 -3.03 -32.64
CA TYR A 881 18.47 -2.11 -32.12
C TYR A 881 19.04 -1.15 -31.08
N LEU A 882 18.56 0.09 -31.13
CA LEU A 882 18.72 1.12 -30.11
C LEU A 882 17.32 1.73 -29.86
N SER A 883 17.07 2.33 -28.69
CA SER A 883 15.78 2.99 -28.49
C SER A 883 15.65 4.17 -29.47
N PRO A 884 14.50 4.35 -30.15
CA PRO A 884 14.21 5.53 -30.97
C PRO A 884 14.49 6.84 -30.23
N LEU A 885 14.07 6.91 -28.96
CA LEU A 885 14.27 8.07 -28.08
C LEU A 885 15.77 8.34 -27.87
N ARG A 886 16.57 7.28 -27.67
CA ARG A 886 18.02 7.40 -27.51
C ARG A 886 18.74 7.81 -28.79
N ILE A 887 18.14 7.61 -29.98
CA ILE A 887 18.68 8.18 -31.22
C ILE A 887 18.41 9.68 -31.26
N VAL A 888 17.19 10.13 -30.91
CA VAL A 888 16.87 11.58 -30.81
C VAL A 888 17.83 12.28 -29.84
N GLU A 889 18.03 11.73 -28.64
CA GLU A 889 18.99 12.25 -27.64
C GLU A 889 20.45 12.30 -28.12
N LEU A 890 20.83 11.51 -29.13
CA LEU A 890 22.19 11.47 -29.67
C LEU A 890 22.37 12.36 -30.93
N VAL A 891 21.28 12.74 -31.58
CA VAL A 891 21.28 13.68 -32.72
C VAL A 891 21.01 15.12 -32.25
N ASN A 892 20.06 15.30 -31.33
CA ASN A 892 19.70 16.59 -30.72
C ASN A 892 20.02 16.58 -29.21
N PRO A 893 21.30 16.64 -28.79
CA PRO A 893 21.70 16.43 -27.39
C PRO A 893 21.21 17.52 -26.42
N ASP A 894 20.95 18.74 -26.91
CA ASP A 894 20.45 19.86 -26.10
C ASP A 894 18.91 20.02 -26.17
N LEU A 895 18.18 19.01 -26.64
CA LEU A 895 16.71 19.01 -26.74
C LEU A 895 16.09 18.28 -25.52
N PRO A 896 15.50 18.97 -24.55
CA PRO A 896 15.04 18.35 -23.31
C PRO A 896 13.67 17.63 -23.49
N PRO A 897 13.35 16.60 -22.68
CA PRO A 897 12.21 15.70 -22.91
C PRO A 897 10.82 16.34 -22.97
N GLU A 898 10.61 17.50 -22.36
CA GLU A 898 9.34 18.23 -22.41
C GLU A 898 9.17 19.11 -23.66
N ARG A 899 10.23 19.26 -24.47
CA ARG A 899 10.25 20.09 -25.69
C ARG A 899 10.03 19.32 -26.99
N PHE A 900 9.73 18.03 -26.93
CA PHE A 900 9.34 17.27 -28.11
C PHE A 900 8.34 16.16 -27.83
N ARG A 901 7.75 15.63 -28.90
CA ARG A 901 6.93 14.42 -28.91
C ARG A 901 7.45 13.49 -30.00
N LEU A 902 7.88 12.29 -29.61
CA LEU A 902 8.22 11.22 -30.54
C LEU A 902 7.06 10.23 -30.61
N THR A 903 6.52 10.01 -31.82
CA THR A 903 5.37 9.14 -32.06
C THR A 903 5.70 8.11 -33.13
N LYS A 904 5.54 6.81 -32.83
CA LYS A 904 5.69 5.75 -33.84
C LYS A 904 4.46 5.70 -34.74
N MET A 905 4.66 5.85 -36.05
CA MET A 905 3.58 5.86 -37.04
C MET A 905 3.36 4.48 -37.66
N ARG A 906 4.43 3.73 -37.94
CA ARG A 906 4.36 2.44 -38.66
C ARG A 906 5.39 1.42 -38.18
N GLN A 907 5.08 0.15 -38.40
CA GLN A 907 5.97 -0.99 -38.20
C GLN A 907 6.05 -1.84 -39.48
N TRP A 908 7.26 -2.15 -39.91
CA TRP A 908 7.52 -2.93 -41.12
C TRP A 908 8.02 -4.33 -40.74
N MET A 909 7.25 -5.37 -41.09
CA MET A 909 7.58 -6.79 -40.81
C MET A 909 8.57 -7.41 -41.82
N HIS A 910 8.87 -6.66 -42.87
CA HIS A 910 9.76 -6.88 -43.99
C HIS A 910 10.31 -5.49 -44.38
N LEU A 911 11.52 -5.38 -44.95
CA LEU A 911 12.04 -4.08 -45.38
C LEU A 911 11.11 -3.46 -46.46
N PRO A 912 10.84 -2.14 -46.40
CA PRO A 912 9.96 -1.43 -47.34
C PRO A 912 10.56 -1.28 -48.74
#